data_AF-A0A1Q2L0H4-F1
#
_entry.id   AF-A0A1Q2L0H4-F1
#
_cell.length_a   1.000
_cell.length_b   1.000
_cell.length_c   1.000
_cell.angle_alpha   90.00
_cell.angle_beta   90.00
_cell.angle_gamma   90.00
#
_symmetry.space_group_name_H-M   'P 1'
#
loop_
_entity.id
_entity.type
_entity.pdbx_description
1 polymer ?
#
loop_
_entity_poly.entity_id
_entity_poly.type
_entity_poly.pdbx_seq_one_letter_code
_entity_poly.pdbx_strand_id
1 'polypeptide(L)'
;MKVQDREQLLTEIARLYAIFEQNSDTERMQKARLFADKLMKQQFIIGFAGHFSSGKSTMINALTGETLLPSSPIPTSANIVTVRRTEEDEAVVRMQENKAIRFSGEYDFQTLKKLARSGDVRQIEIGHADSVLPEGVTVMDTPGVDSTDDAHRLSTESALHVADMVFYVMDYNHVQSELNFTFTRQLQKYTELYLIVNQIDKHRNEELAFDDFRQSVQEAFTAWGVEPAGIYYTSLKQPDAEGNDFPEVQALVHNAMEGWEQEAVPRAELTLKKLKDEHTAYLEEDKQERLDTFAAVLTAEEWEQREEIRQQHQELQKQLAVSSFSDWQRAFEQKRSELLNNANVTPYEVREALTAYMESLQPGFKVGLLFSGSKTEQERTRRREQLDHQLNEAVAKAINPHIRSLMKEQLRSVRLLTDEATLAIEDMNYRVPFDVIEQTIPKSTGATGTTVLNVADKITESIRRWFMQRTDSWKNEQEQAFDQLLADPDENSAKERRFEEKVFAIRTLEEIDDQIALVKRSLNAAQPSEIVQAKRRLETWESELEKSGSQGEEFHPAMLKEQEQPEEQTQQPEQEQLAPVDEENVIRQSLAAAELIQDIRGFSETAQYLQRKAEGLQEREFTVALFGAFSAGKSSFANALLGERVLPVSPNPMTAAINRIRPVTGDTPHETADVHLKTEAMLAADVRRSFEALGQPFTTLEDAYTQAAGILEKQSEEQQVHRSFIAAFQKGYPEFNQQLGDSIRTDRSGFAAYVAEEERSCFVESIDFYFDAPFTRSGVTLVDTPGADSINARHTGVAFDYIKNADAVLFITYYNHAFARADREFLIQLGRVKDAFEMDKMFFIVNAIDLAANDTERQEVITYVRNELQRFGIRFPRLSGVSSLQALEDREASGMAAFELEFHHFLEDELKSVAVRVLHETVENTVSRLGALIRQTESNLSRKEERLQELRELEQQVRSRFRSSPAAPLIREGERELEELLRYVQQRVFYRFGDFFKEAYNPSLFAKRPPREALPAALAELTGMLVFDLQQELRATGLRLMKFAERRLLDRFREDTNRLKELDADFSFTPYEPETGNVPEPGTPFRQTDYSGANRLFRGTKDFFERNGKERVRQSLEEQFVPDTEKFLQDEQQHLRMWLEQWIDREAEGLRHHLLVQSLETIESERTLLNEQEKLDSWKQRYQLLQQERMIKQ
;
A
#
# COMPACT_ATOMS: atom_id res chain seq x y z
N MET A 1 5.21 -49.77 21.41
CA MET A 1 3.93 -49.33 22.05
C MET A 1 2.99 -50.52 22.30
N LYS A 2 2.21 -50.56 23.39
CA LYS A 2 1.26 -51.67 23.66
C LYS A 2 0.05 -51.60 22.70
N VAL A 3 -0.43 -52.77 22.26
CA VAL A 3 -1.53 -52.90 21.26
C VAL A 3 -2.82 -52.22 21.72
N GLN A 4 -3.17 -52.33 23.01
CA GLN A 4 -4.39 -51.75 23.58
C GLN A 4 -4.38 -50.22 23.58
N ASP A 5 -3.25 -49.61 23.92
CA ASP A 5 -3.11 -48.15 23.94
C ASP A 5 -3.13 -47.59 22.51
N ARG A 6 -2.57 -48.34 21.54
CA ARG A 6 -2.63 -48.02 20.11
C ARG A 6 -4.06 -47.99 19.57
N GLU A 7 -4.84 -49.03 19.89
CA GLU A 7 -6.22 -49.18 19.40
C GLU A 7 -7.14 -48.08 19.94
N GLN A 8 -6.93 -47.67 21.21
CA GLN A 8 -7.66 -46.55 21.81
C GLN A 8 -7.33 -45.21 21.13
N LEU A 9 -6.05 -44.94 20.88
CA LEU A 9 -5.61 -43.72 20.19
C LEU A 9 -6.15 -43.66 18.75
N LEU A 10 -6.03 -44.76 18.00
CA LEU A 10 -6.54 -44.84 16.62
C LEU A 10 -8.06 -44.65 16.54
N THR A 11 -8.81 -45.19 17.50
CA THR A 11 -10.27 -45.00 17.58
C THR A 11 -10.64 -43.54 17.83
N GLU A 12 -9.91 -42.83 18.70
CA GLU A 12 -10.15 -41.41 18.97
C GLU A 12 -9.75 -40.52 17.77
N ILE A 13 -8.66 -40.87 17.05
CA ILE A 13 -8.27 -40.19 15.81
C ILE A 13 -9.35 -40.36 14.73
N ALA A 14 -9.88 -41.56 14.55
CA ALA A 14 -10.95 -41.84 13.58
C ALA A 14 -12.26 -41.09 13.92
N ARG A 15 -12.55 -40.91 15.21
CA ARG A 15 -13.69 -40.11 15.68
C ARG A 15 -13.51 -38.63 15.31
N LEU A 16 -12.33 -38.06 15.59
CA LEU A 16 -12.03 -36.68 15.26
C LEU A 16 -12.03 -36.42 13.75
N TYR A 17 -11.46 -37.34 12.98
CA TYR A 17 -11.51 -37.27 11.52
C TYR A 17 -12.95 -37.16 11.00
N ALA A 18 -13.88 -37.97 11.52
CA ALA A 18 -15.28 -37.92 11.09
C ALA A 18 -15.97 -36.58 11.44
N ILE A 19 -15.59 -35.97 12.57
CA ILE A 19 -16.06 -34.64 12.96
C ILE A 19 -15.49 -33.58 12.00
N PHE A 20 -14.21 -33.68 11.64
CA PHE A 20 -13.55 -32.75 10.72
C PHE A 20 -14.13 -32.87 9.30
N GLU A 21 -14.37 -34.09 8.82
CA GLU A 21 -14.98 -34.36 7.51
C GLU A 21 -16.41 -33.80 7.40
N GLN A 22 -17.24 -33.92 8.44
CA GLN A 22 -18.59 -33.36 8.45
C GLN A 22 -18.63 -31.82 8.36
N ASN A 23 -17.52 -31.15 8.67
CA ASN A 23 -17.40 -29.70 8.69
C ASN A 23 -16.43 -29.18 7.61
N SER A 24 -16.07 -30.01 6.65
CA SER A 24 -15.15 -29.66 5.56
C SER A 24 -13.79 -29.14 6.03
N ASP A 25 -13.36 -29.44 7.27
CA ASP A 25 -12.01 -29.08 7.77
C ASP A 25 -10.99 -30.06 7.19
N THR A 26 -10.63 -29.79 5.94
CA THR A 26 -9.72 -30.66 5.19
C THR A 26 -8.34 -30.70 5.82
N GLU A 27 -7.84 -29.62 6.41
CA GLU A 27 -6.52 -29.54 7.01
C GLU A 27 -6.40 -30.46 8.24
N ARG A 28 -7.32 -30.37 9.20
CA ARG A 28 -7.24 -31.19 10.43
C ARG A 28 -7.65 -32.62 10.15
N MET A 29 -8.55 -32.84 9.19
CA MET A 29 -8.85 -34.17 8.64
C MET A 29 -7.57 -34.82 8.10
N GLN A 30 -6.78 -34.09 7.32
CA GLN A 30 -5.50 -34.57 6.79
C GLN A 30 -4.46 -34.81 7.90
N LYS A 31 -4.32 -33.89 8.85
CA LYS A 31 -3.43 -34.07 10.01
C LYS A 31 -3.80 -35.30 10.84
N ALA A 32 -5.09 -35.51 11.09
CA ALA A 32 -5.60 -36.69 11.79
C ALA A 32 -5.30 -37.97 11.00
N ARG A 33 -5.45 -37.95 9.68
CA ARG A 33 -5.10 -39.09 8.81
C ARG A 33 -3.60 -39.39 8.82
N LEU A 34 -2.75 -38.38 8.64
CA LEU A 34 -1.29 -38.53 8.70
C LEU A 34 -0.84 -39.08 10.05
N PHE A 35 -1.47 -38.61 11.13
CA PHE A 35 -1.19 -39.09 12.47
C PHE A 35 -1.66 -40.54 12.69
N ALA A 36 -2.83 -40.92 12.15
CA ALA A 36 -3.27 -42.32 12.14
C ALA A 36 -2.31 -43.21 11.34
N ASP A 37 -1.88 -42.77 10.15
CA ASP A 37 -0.96 -43.50 9.29
C ASP A 37 0.39 -43.71 9.97
N LYS A 38 0.93 -42.68 10.66
CA LYS A 38 2.15 -42.79 11.48
C LYS A 38 2.03 -43.87 12.54
N LEU A 39 0.91 -43.90 13.28
CA LEU A 39 0.68 -44.89 14.35
C LEU A 39 0.42 -46.31 13.82
N MET A 40 -0.22 -46.45 12.66
CA MET A 40 -0.43 -47.74 11.99
C MET A 40 0.87 -48.30 11.42
N LYS A 41 1.68 -47.47 10.74
CA LYS A 41 2.98 -47.83 10.12
C LYS A 41 4.14 -47.92 11.12
N GLN A 42 3.96 -47.47 12.37
CA GLN A 42 5.01 -47.46 13.42
C GLN A 42 6.29 -46.71 13.01
N GLN A 43 6.15 -45.51 12.43
CA GLN A 43 7.27 -44.73 11.89
C GLN A 43 7.82 -43.70 12.88
N PHE A 44 9.15 -43.55 12.88
CA PHE A 44 9.86 -42.41 13.47
C PHE A 44 10.22 -41.41 12.36
N ILE A 45 9.74 -40.17 12.47
CA ILE A 45 9.86 -39.17 11.39
C ILE A 45 10.89 -38.11 11.76
N ILE A 46 11.91 -37.92 10.92
CA ILE A 46 12.89 -36.84 11.01
C ILE A 46 12.55 -35.77 9.95
N GLY A 47 12.21 -34.57 10.37
CA GLY A 47 11.90 -33.46 9.48
C GLY A 47 13.14 -32.60 9.17
N PHE A 48 13.30 -32.20 7.91
CA PHE A 48 14.26 -31.17 7.52
C PHE A 48 13.50 -29.89 7.16
N ALA A 49 13.80 -28.81 7.87
CA ALA A 49 13.19 -27.49 7.73
C ALA A 49 14.27 -26.43 7.53
N GLY A 50 13.90 -25.21 7.10
CA GLY A 50 14.89 -24.14 6.88
C GLY A 50 14.59 -23.26 5.69
N HIS A 51 15.38 -22.19 5.56
CA HIS A 51 15.20 -21.19 4.52
C HIS A 51 15.29 -21.79 3.12
N PHE A 52 14.65 -21.13 2.18
CA PHE A 52 14.75 -21.53 0.79
C PHE A 52 16.21 -21.42 0.29
N SER A 53 16.65 -22.35 -0.57
CA SER A 53 18.06 -22.48 -0.99
C SER A 53 19.12 -22.78 0.10
N SER A 54 18.73 -23.11 1.33
CA SER A 54 19.69 -23.49 2.40
C SER A 54 20.36 -24.86 2.21
N GLY A 55 19.95 -25.62 1.19
CA GLY A 55 20.51 -26.93 0.84
C GLY A 55 19.88 -28.12 1.56
N LYS A 56 18.64 -28.00 2.06
CA LYS A 56 17.85 -29.09 2.71
C LYS A 56 17.77 -30.37 1.88
N SER A 57 17.26 -30.28 0.66
CA SER A 57 17.07 -31.44 -0.22
C SER A 57 18.41 -32.08 -0.61
N THR A 58 19.46 -31.28 -0.75
CA THR A 58 20.84 -31.75 -0.97
C THR A 58 21.38 -32.50 0.25
N MET A 59 21.11 -31.99 1.46
CA MET A 59 21.46 -32.63 2.73
C MET A 59 20.76 -33.98 2.89
N ILE A 60 19.46 -34.04 2.61
CA ILE A 60 18.69 -35.28 2.66
C ILE A 60 19.25 -36.31 1.68
N ASN A 61 19.53 -35.92 0.43
CA ASN A 61 20.15 -36.81 -0.56
C ASN A 61 21.50 -37.38 -0.08
N ALA A 62 22.33 -36.54 0.56
CA ALA A 62 23.61 -36.98 1.11
C ALA A 62 23.43 -37.94 2.30
N LEU A 63 22.40 -37.73 3.13
CA LEU A 63 22.06 -38.60 4.25
C LEU A 63 21.41 -39.92 3.82
N THR A 64 20.67 -39.93 2.70
CA THR A 64 20.03 -41.15 2.17
C THR A 64 20.94 -41.96 1.26
N GLY A 65 22.09 -41.40 0.86
CA GLY A 65 23.12 -42.05 0.05
C GLY A 65 22.94 -41.91 -1.47
N GLU A 66 21.87 -41.25 -1.93
CA GLU A 66 21.53 -41.08 -3.35
C GLU A 66 20.78 -39.75 -3.61
N THR A 67 20.88 -39.24 -4.84
CA THR A 67 20.19 -38.02 -5.31
C THR A 67 18.70 -38.24 -5.64
N LEU A 68 17.88 -38.40 -4.60
CA LEU A 68 16.45 -38.70 -4.70
C LEU A 68 15.56 -37.45 -4.87
N LEU A 69 15.96 -36.29 -4.31
CA LEU A 69 15.19 -35.04 -4.27
C LEU A 69 15.72 -33.97 -5.24
N PRO A 70 14.85 -33.13 -5.86
CA PRO A 70 15.29 -31.98 -6.65
C PRO A 70 15.87 -30.88 -5.75
N SER A 71 17.01 -30.30 -6.14
CA SER A 71 17.56 -29.06 -5.57
C SER A 71 17.31 -27.91 -6.54
N SER A 72 16.36 -27.02 -6.26
CA SER A 72 16.10 -25.80 -7.04
C SER A 72 16.20 -24.57 -6.14
N PRO A 73 16.69 -23.42 -6.63
CA PRO A 73 16.71 -22.14 -5.93
C PRO A 73 15.53 -21.23 -6.30
N ILE A 74 14.41 -21.81 -6.75
CA ILE A 74 13.10 -21.15 -6.88
C ILE A 74 12.08 -21.92 -6.06
N PRO A 75 11.19 -21.26 -5.28
CA PRO A 75 10.24 -21.94 -4.40
C PRO A 75 9.61 -23.15 -5.09
N THR A 76 10.10 -24.35 -4.76
CA THR A 76 9.54 -25.59 -5.28
C THR A 76 8.18 -25.76 -4.62
N SER A 77 7.17 -26.08 -5.43
CA SER A 77 5.78 -26.29 -5.00
C SER A 77 5.70 -27.06 -3.69
N ALA A 78 4.72 -26.70 -2.85
CA ALA A 78 4.50 -27.09 -1.45
C ALA A 78 4.26 -28.61 -1.22
N ASN A 79 5.20 -29.43 -1.68
CA ASN A 79 5.11 -30.88 -1.73
C ASN A 79 5.92 -31.47 -0.60
N ILE A 80 5.26 -32.23 0.26
CA ILE A 80 5.95 -32.98 1.32
C ILE A 80 6.56 -34.22 0.67
N VAL A 81 7.89 -34.36 0.74
CA VAL A 81 8.57 -35.55 0.25
C VAL A 81 9.08 -36.37 1.42
N THR A 82 8.76 -37.66 1.42
CA THR A 82 9.22 -38.60 2.46
C THR A 82 10.03 -39.71 1.84
N VAL A 83 11.15 -40.03 2.48
CA VAL A 83 12.07 -41.09 2.06
C VAL A 83 12.22 -42.11 3.18
N ARG A 84 12.09 -43.39 2.85
CA ARG A 84 12.24 -44.51 3.80
C ARG A 84 12.91 -45.71 3.14
N ARG A 85 13.45 -46.60 3.96
CA ARG A 85 13.97 -47.89 3.50
C ARG A 85 12.84 -48.90 3.27
N THR A 86 12.87 -49.60 2.13
CA THR A 86 11.92 -50.66 1.75
C THR A 86 12.67 -51.90 1.23
N GLU A 87 11.98 -53.00 0.92
CA GLU A 87 12.60 -54.20 0.32
C GLU A 87 12.82 -54.05 -1.20
N GLU A 88 12.00 -53.23 -1.87
CA GLU A 88 12.07 -52.92 -3.30
C GLU A 88 11.92 -51.39 -3.50
N ASP A 89 12.45 -50.87 -4.61
CA ASP A 89 12.29 -49.45 -4.98
C ASP A 89 10.86 -49.17 -5.42
N GLU A 90 10.22 -48.21 -4.75
CA GLU A 90 8.86 -47.77 -5.03
C GLU A 90 8.71 -46.26 -4.82
N ALA A 91 7.94 -45.61 -5.69
CA ALA A 91 7.50 -44.25 -5.45
C ALA A 91 5.99 -44.13 -5.57
N VAL A 92 5.36 -43.39 -4.66
CA VAL A 92 3.93 -43.11 -4.66
C VAL A 92 3.74 -41.60 -4.71
N VAL A 93 3.21 -41.11 -5.83
CA VAL A 93 2.87 -39.69 -6.01
C VAL A 93 1.38 -39.51 -5.74
N ARG A 94 1.05 -38.72 -4.72
CA ARG A 94 -0.33 -38.37 -4.37
C ARG A 94 -0.66 -37.00 -4.95
N MET A 95 -1.59 -36.99 -5.90
CA MET A 95 -2.15 -35.77 -6.49
C MET A 95 -3.21 -35.13 -5.57
N GLN A 96 -3.50 -33.84 -5.76
CA GLN A 96 -4.54 -33.13 -4.99
C GLN A 96 -5.95 -33.76 -5.12
N GLU A 97 -6.28 -34.38 -6.26
CA GLU A 97 -7.59 -35.00 -6.54
C GLU A 97 -7.74 -36.47 -6.03
N ASN A 98 -6.98 -36.89 -5.00
CA ASN A 98 -6.99 -38.25 -4.44
C ASN A 98 -6.58 -39.39 -5.41
N LYS A 99 -5.95 -39.07 -6.54
CA LYS A 99 -5.37 -40.06 -7.46
C LYS A 99 -3.93 -40.37 -7.04
N ALA A 100 -3.65 -41.63 -6.68
CA ALA A 100 -2.31 -42.10 -6.34
C ALA A 100 -1.69 -42.83 -7.53
N ILE A 101 -0.54 -42.34 -7.99
CA ILE A 101 0.25 -42.96 -9.07
C ILE A 101 1.39 -43.74 -8.42
N ARG A 102 1.47 -45.04 -8.72
CA ARG A 102 2.55 -45.89 -8.23
C ARG A 102 3.58 -46.12 -9.33
N PHE A 103 4.84 -45.99 -8.92
CA PHE A 103 6.02 -46.38 -9.69
C PHE A 103 6.61 -47.62 -9.01
N SER A 104 6.74 -48.71 -9.77
CA SER A 104 7.28 -49.99 -9.31
C SER A 104 8.54 -50.31 -10.13
N GLY A 105 9.65 -50.69 -9.49
CA GLY A 105 10.92 -51.03 -10.17
C GLY A 105 11.77 -49.81 -10.57
N GLU A 106 12.68 -49.96 -11.55
CA GLU A 106 13.53 -48.85 -12.04
C GLU A 106 12.69 -47.78 -12.77
N TYR A 107 12.26 -46.74 -12.05
CA TYR A 107 11.56 -45.58 -12.61
C TYR A 107 12.52 -44.41 -12.90
N ASP A 108 12.20 -43.59 -13.91
CA ASP A 108 13.00 -42.41 -14.25
C ASP A 108 12.79 -41.28 -13.23
N PHE A 109 13.81 -41.05 -12.39
CA PHE A 109 13.84 -39.98 -11.40
C PHE A 109 13.63 -38.57 -11.99
N GLN A 110 13.95 -38.33 -13.27
CA GLN A 110 13.67 -37.05 -13.93
C GLN A 110 12.17 -36.80 -14.07
N THR A 111 11.37 -37.85 -14.22
CA THR A 111 9.91 -37.77 -14.34
C THR A 111 9.26 -37.43 -12.99
N LEU A 112 9.75 -38.01 -11.90
CA LEU A 112 9.36 -37.63 -10.53
C LEU A 112 9.73 -36.18 -10.20
N LYS A 113 10.88 -35.70 -10.68
CA LYS A 113 11.29 -34.28 -10.51
C LYS A 113 10.36 -33.30 -11.22
N LYS A 114 9.85 -33.64 -12.42
CA LYS A 114 8.88 -32.80 -13.14
C LYS A 114 7.54 -32.75 -12.41
N LEU A 115 7.07 -33.89 -11.91
CA LEU A 115 5.84 -33.97 -11.10
C LEU A 115 5.99 -33.23 -9.76
N ALA A 116 7.16 -33.34 -9.11
CA ALA A 116 7.43 -32.61 -7.87
C ALA A 116 7.43 -31.08 -8.02
N ARG A 117 7.52 -30.56 -9.25
CA ARG A 117 7.43 -29.14 -9.61
C ARG A 117 6.03 -28.70 -10.06
N SER A 118 5.11 -29.64 -10.33
CA SER A 118 3.75 -29.28 -10.72
C SER A 118 2.93 -28.93 -9.47
N GLY A 119 2.07 -27.91 -9.58
CA GLY A 119 1.21 -27.45 -8.48
C GLY A 119 0.15 -28.47 -8.04
N ASP A 120 -0.05 -29.54 -8.81
CA ASP A 120 -1.08 -30.55 -8.60
C ASP A 120 -0.66 -31.72 -7.70
N VAL A 121 0.63 -31.80 -7.34
CA VAL A 121 1.15 -32.81 -6.41
C VAL A 121 0.99 -32.31 -4.98
N ARG A 122 0.69 -33.22 -4.05
CA ARG A 122 0.56 -32.91 -2.62
C ARG A 122 1.63 -33.58 -1.77
N GLN A 123 1.94 -34.84 -2.09
CA GLN A 123 2.89 -35.65 -1.33
C GLN A 123 3.58 -36.67 -2.24
N ILE A 124 4.87 -36.89 -2.00
CA ILE A 124 5.65 -37.93 -2.65
C ILE A 124 6.24 -38.84 -1.57
N GLU A 125 5.91 -40.13 -1.61
CA GLU A 125 6.51 -41.17 -0.76
C GLU A 125 7.50 -41.98 -1.59
N ILE A 126 8.76 -42.04 -1.17
CA ILE A 126 9.85 -42.77 -1.83
C ILE A 126 10.31 -43.88 -0.89
N GLY A 127 10.15 -45.13 -1.32
CA GLY A 127 10.76 -46.30 -0.74
C GLY A 127 11.98 -46.69 -1.56
N HIS A 128 13.15 -46.78 -0.92
CA HIS A 128 14.40 -47.13 -1.58
C HIS A 128 15.07 -48.33 -0.89
N ALA A 129 15.42 -49.36 -1.66
CA ALA A 129 15.95 -50.62 -1.15
C ALA A 129 17.39 -50.47 -0.61
N ASP A 130 18.21 -49.68 -1.30
CA ASP A 130 19.62 -49.44 -0.98
C ASP A 130 19.83 -48.25 -0.01
N SER A 131 18.74 -47.70 0.57
CA SER A 131 18.83 -46.58 1.50
C SER A 131 19.65 -46.94 2.74
N VAL A 132 20.55 -46.04 3.14
CA VAL A 132 21.35 -46.19 4.37
C VAL A 132 20.58 -45.86 5.66
N LEU A 133 19.29 -45.51 5.54
CA LEU A 133 18.42 -45.22 6.68
C LEU A 133 18.09 -46.49 7.50
N PRO A 134 18.00 -46.39 8.85
CA PRO A 134 17.54 -47.50 9.69
C PRO A 134 16.09 -47.92 9.39
N GLU A 135 15.78 -49.19 9.64
CA GLU A 135 14.42 -49.72 9.48
C GLU A 135 13.46 -49.06 10.48
N GLY A 136 12.40 -48.41 9.97
CA GLY A 136 11.44 -47.66 10.80
C GLY A 136 11.68 -46.14 10.88
N VAL A 137 12.79 -45.63 10.33
CA VAL A 137 13.05 -44.19 10.17
C VAL A 137 12.56 -43.69 8.82
N THR A 138 11.84 -42.57 8.84
CA THR A 138 11.42 -41.83 7.65
C THR A 138 12.01 -40.43 7.71
N VAL A 139 12.70 -40.00 6.65
CA VAL A 139 13.15 -38.61 6.50
C VAL A 139 12.10 -37.84 5.70
N MET A 140 11.77 -36.64 6.14
CA MET A 140 10.79 -35.77 5.53
C MET A 140 11.45 -34.46 5.09
N ASP A 141 11.42 -34.17 3.79
CA ASP A 141 11.73 -32.84 3.26
C ASP A 141 10.49 -31.97 3.34
N THR A 142 10.64 -30.78 3.92
CA THR A 142 9.53 -29.81 4.07
C THR A 142 9.81 -28.54 3.28
N PRO A 143 8.76 -27.85 2.77
CA PRO A 143 8.95 -26.60 2.03
C PRO A 143 9.67 -25.52 2.85
N GLY A 144 10.20 -24.49 2.16
CA GLY A 144 10.96 -23.41 2.81
C GLY A 144 10.10 -22.53 3.74
N VAL A 145 10.67 -22.11 4.86
CA VAL A 145 9.96 -21.37 5.96
C VAL A 145 9.78 -19.87 5.70
N ASP A 146 10.27 -19.40 4.56
CA ASP A 146 10.33 -17.98 4.15
C ASP A 146 9.39 -17.70 2.97
N SER A 147 8.50 -18.65 2.65
CA SER A 147 7.52 -18.46 1.59
C SER A 147 6.58 -17.30 1.91
N THR A 148 6.29 -16.47 0.90
CA THR A 148 5.38 -15.32 0.99
C THR A 148 3.90 -15.71 1.03
N ASP A 149 3.59 -17.00 0.85
CA ASP A 149 2.24 -17.54 0.86
C ASP A 149 1.94 -18.21 2.22
N ASP A 150 0.93 -17.71 2.92
CA ASP A 150 0.51 -18.21 4.24
C ASP A 150 0.08 -19.69 4.18
N ALA A 151 -0.48 -20.14 3.05
CA ALA A 151 -0.83 -21.56 2.85
C ALA A 151 0.42 -22.46 2.85
N HIS A 152 1.57 -21.94 2.41
CA HIS A 152 2.83 -22.70 2.34
C HIS A 152 3.52 -22.80 3.70
N ARG A 153 3.49 -21.73 4.49
CA ARG A 153 3.96 -21.75 5.88
C ARG A 153 3.12 -22.72 6.72
N LEU A 154 1.79 -22.66 6.58
CA LEU A 154 0.85 -23.56 7.26
C LEU A 154 1.07 -25.03 6.89
N SER A 155 1.34 -25.35 5.62
CA SER A 155 1.66 -26.72 5.17
C SER A 155 2.96 -27.26 5.78
N THR A 156 4.02 -26.44 5.78
CA THR A 156 5.34 -26.76 6.36
C THR A 156 5.24 -26.98 7.87
N GLU A 157 4.55 -26.09 8.59
CA GLU A 157 4.29 -26.22 10.02
C GLU A 157 3.47 -27.49 10.33
N SER A 158 2.44 -27.77 9.53
CA SER A 158 1.59 -28.95 9.66
C SER A 158 2.33 -30.27 9.48
N ALA A 159 3.27 -30.33 8.55
CA ALA A 159 4.11 -31.50 8.29
C ALA A 159 5.13 -31.72 9.41
N LEU A 160 5.80 -30.65 9.87
CA LEU A 160 6.78 -30.72 10.95
C LEU A 160 6.14 -31.08 12.31
N HIS A 161 4.83 -30.86 12.49
CA HIS A 161 4.11 -31.27 13.69
C HIS A 161 4.00 -32.78 13.91
N VAL A 162 4.18 -33.60 12.86
CA VAL A 162 4.22 -35.06 12.99
C VAL A 162 5.65 -35.60 13.13
N ALA A 163 6.68 -34.75 13.00
CA ALA A 163 8.09 -35.12 13.14
C ALA A 163 8.48 -35.33 14.61
N ASP A 164 9.17 -36.43 14.87
CA ASP A 164 9.72 -36.76 16.19
C ASP A 164 11.00 -35.97 16.50
N MET A 165 11.69 -35.52 15.45
CA MET A 165 12.95 -34.76 15.49
C MET A 165 13.03 -33.85 14.26
N VAL A 166 13.62 -32.65 14.41
CA VAL A 166 13.79 -31.69 13.29
C VAL A 166 15.22 -31.18 13.18
N PHE A 167 15.77 -31.26 11.97
CA PHE A 167 16.96 -30.53 11.54
C PHE A 167 16.57 -29.24 10.83
N TYR A 168 17.04 -28.11 11.34
CA TYR A 168 16.83 -26.80 10.74
C TYR A 168 18.08 -26.33 10.01
N VAL A 169 18.03 -26.31 8.68
CA VAL A 169 19.17 -26.06 7.78
C VAL A 169 19.19 -24.61 7.32
N MET A 170 20.34 -23.97 7.45
CA MET A 170 20.55 -22.54 7.25
C MET A 170 21.73 -22.29 6.31
N ASP A 171 21.66 -21.24 5.49
CA ASP A 171 22.79 -20.82 4.66
C ASP A 171 23.82 -20.06 5.50
N TYR A 172 25.11 -20.38 5.32
CA TYR A 172 26.24 -19.72 5.97
C TYR A 172 26.14 -18.19 6.02
N ASN A 173 25.75 -17.52 4.93
CA ASN A 173 25.67 -16.05 4.85
C ASN A 173 24.48 -15.45 5.60
N HIS A 174 23.44 -16.24 5.88
CA HIS A 174 22.18 -15.76 6.43
C HIS A 174 21.84 -16.39 7.78
N VAL A 175 22.83 -16.99 8.45
CA VAL A 175 22.63 -17.66 9.74
C VAL A 175 22.02 -16.74 10.79
N GLN A 176 22.43 -15.48 10.84
CA GLN A 176 22.01 -14.56 11.89
C GLN A 176 20.76 -13.74 11.53
N SER A 177 19.92 -14.24 10.63
CA SER A 177 18.64 -13.57 10.30
C SER A 177 17.63 -13.68 11.45
N GLU A 178 16.85 -12.63 11.65
CA GLU A 178 15.79 -12.59 12.67
C GLU A 178 14.74 -13.70 12.49
N LEU A 179 14.44 -14.05 11.23
CA LEU A 179 13.49 -15.11 10.88
C LEU A 179 13.97 -16.46 11.40
N ASN A 180 15.26 -16.77 11.22
CA ASN A 180 15.87 -18.00 11.74
C ASN A 180 15.68 -18.11 13.25
N PHE A 181 15.96 -17.04 14.00
CA PHE A 181 15.80 -17.03 15.45
C PHE A 181 14.35 -17.23 15.88
N THR A 182 13.40 -16.55 15.24
CA THR A 182 11.99 -16.63 15.62
C THR A 182 11.40 -18.00 15.31
N PHE A 183 11.74 -18.59 14.16
CA PHE A 183 11.20 -19.87 13.73
C PHE A 183 11.77 -21.05 14.52
N THR A 184 13.09 -21.09 14.71
CA THR A 184 13.75 -22.13 15.55
C THR A 184 13.23 -22.11 16.99
N ARG A 185 12.99 -20.92 17.54
CA ARG A 185 12.37 -20.76 18.87
C ARG A 185 10.95 -21.31 18.96
N GLN A 186 10.17 -21.28 17.88
CA GLN A 186 8.85 -21.90 17.83
C GLN A 186 8.98 -23.42 17.74
N LEU A 187 9.85 -23.92 16.85
CA LEU A 187 10.04 -25.36 16.63
C LEU A 187 10.50 -26.10 17.89
N GLN A 188 11.43 -25.54 18.67
CA GLN A 188 11.95 -26.19 19.89
C GLN A 188 10.87 -26.49 20.94
N LYS A 189 9.67 -25.88 20.83
CA LYS A 189 8.54 -26.13 21.75
C LYS A 189 7.80 -27.43 21.45
N TYR A 190 7.91 -27.94 20.22
CA TYR A 190 7.06 -29.01 19.71
C TYR A 190 7.83 -30.29 19.38
N THR A 191 9.12 -30.17 19.12
CA THR A 191 9.98 -31.27 18.70
C THR A 191 11.43 -31.00 19.12
N GLU A 192 12.24 -32.04 19.11
CA GLU A 192 13.67 -31.92 19.40
C GLU A 192 14.40 -31.28 18.21
N LEU A 193 15.04 -30.13 18.44
CA LEU A 193 15.57 -29.26 17.39
C LEU A 193 17.11 -29.32 17.32
N TYR A 194 17.62 -29.54 16.12
CA TYR A 194 19.04 -29.48 15.78
C TYR A 194 19.27 -28.44 14.68
N LEU A 195 20.33 -27.62 14.79
CA LEU A 195 20.66 -26.60 13.79
C LEU A 195 21.79 -27.08 12.88
N ILE A 196 21.67 -26.80 11.59
CA ILE A 196 22.69 -27.07 10.58
C ILE A 196 23.02 -25.78 9.84
N VAL A 197 24.25 -25.30 9.99
CA VAL A 197 24.82 -24.22 9.16
C VAL A 197 25.49 -24.88 7.96
N ASN A 198 24.88 -24.76 6.79
CA ASN A 198 25.32 -25.40 5.56
C ASN A 198 26.07 -24.42 4.65
N GLN A 199 26.83 -24.96 3.69
CA GLN A 199 27.62 -24.22 2.71
C GLN A 199 28.83 -23.48 3.33
N ILE A 200 29.49 -24.09 4.31
CA ILE A 200 30.70 -23.50 4.93
C ILE A 200 31.88 -23.35 3.95
N ASP A 201 31.81 -23.95 2.76
CA ASP A 201 32.76 -23.71 1.65
C ASP A 201 32.76 -22.26 1.14
N LYS A 202 31.75 -21.46 1.49
CA LYS A 202 31.73 -20.00 1.25
C LYS A 202 32.63 -19.22 2.20
N HIS A 203 33.04 -19.79 3.33
CA HIS A 203 33.82 -19.10 4.34
C HIS A 203 35.18 -18.66 3.79
N ARG A 204 35.56 -17.42 4.09
CA ARG A 204 36.86 -16.84 3.72
C ARG A 204 37.60 -16.48 5.01
N ASN A 205 38.64 -17.25 5.33
CA ASN A 205 39.47 -17.02 6.51
C ASN A 205 40.16 -15.65 6.47
N GLU A 206 40.34 -15.04 5.29
CA GLU A 206 40.88 -13.69 5.15
C GLU A 206 39.94 -12.59 5.66
N GLU A 207 38.63 -12.86 5.73
CA GLU A 207 37.61 -11.91 6.21
C GLU A 207 37.32 -12.07 7.70
N LEU A 208 37.17 -13.31 8.17
CA LEU A 208 36.90 -13.66 9.58
C LEU A 208 37.42 -15.07 9.86
N ALA A 209 37.99 -15.33 11.04
CA ALA A 209 38.40 -16.69 11.42
C ALA A 209 37.19 -17.59 11.70
N PHE A 210 37.27 -18.86 11.29
CA PHE A 210 36.12 -19.79 11.41
C PHE A 210 35.68 -20.05 12.86
N ASP A 211 36.61 -20.13 13.82
CA ASP A 211 36.28 -20.32 15.23
C ASP A 211 35.50 -19.12 15.81
N ASP A 212 35.89 -17.90 15.44
CA ASP A 212 35.19 -16.67 15.83
C ASP A 212 33.77 -16.64 15.23
N PHE A 213 33.62 -17.11 13.99
CA PHE A 213 32.31 -17.29 13.38
C PHE A 213 31.44 -18.28 14.16
N ARG A 214 31.94 -19.47 14.51
CA ARG A 214 31.18 -20.48 15.28
C ARG A 214 30.72 -19.93 16.63
N GLN A 215 31.61 -19.21 17.31
CA GLN A 215 31.29 -18.56 18.58
C GLN A 215 30.18 -17.52 18.39
N SER A 216 30.27 -16.68 17.35
CA SER A 216 29.26 -15.66 17.05
C SER A 216 27.87 -16.25 16.78
N VAL A 217 27.79 -17.41 16.11
CA VAL A 217 26.53 -18.11 15.83
C VAL A 217 25.93 -18.68 17.11
N GLN A 218 26.74 -19.33 17.94
CA GLN A 218 26.32 -19.89 19.23
C GLN A 218 25.76 -18.78 20.15
N GLU A 219 26.50 -17.68 20.28
CA GLU A 219 26.12 -16.52 21.08
C GLU A 219 24.82 -15.89 20.56
N ALA A 220 24.66 -15.78 19.23
CA ALA A 220 23.44 -15.25 18.63
C ALA A 220 22.20 -16.10 18.95
N PHE A 221 22.25 -17.42 18.77
CA PHE A 221 21.09 -18.29 19.05
C PHE A 221 20.74 -18.34 20.55
N THR A 222 21.77 -18.36 21.41
CA THR A 222 21.57 -18.35 22.87
C THR A 222 20.92 -17.04 23.31
N ALA A 223 21.37 -15.89 22.80
CA ALA A 223 20.74 -14.58 23.07
C ALA A 223 19.26 -14.51 22.63
N TRP A 224 18.87 -15.33 21.66
CA TRP A 224 17.49 -15.43 21.19
C TRP A 224 16.61 -16.43 21.98
N GLY A 225 17.20 -17.14 22.95
CA GLY A 225 16.50 -18.12 23.79
C GLY A 225 16.20 -19.42 23.02
N VAL A 226 17.07 -19.77 22.08
CA VAL A 226 17.04 -21.04 21.35
C VAL A 226 18.15 -21.91 21.91
N GLU A 227 17.78 -23.02 22.53
CA GLU A 227 18.72 -24.01 23.07
C GLU A 227 18.59 -25.29 22.23
N PRO A 228 19.23 -25.36 21.05
CA PRO A 228 19.16 -26.54 20.21
C PRO A 228 19.92 -27.69 20.87
N ALA A 229 19.51 -28.92 20.58
CA ALA A 229 20.21 -30.12 21.05
C ALA A 229 21.63 -30.24 20.46
N GLY A 230 21.90 -29.57 19.33
CA GLY A 230 23.23 -29.40 18.74
C GLY A 230 23.25 -28.39 17.59
N ILE A 231 24.43 -27.83 17.30
CA ILE A 231 24.68 -26.96 16.14
C ILE A 231 25.82 -27.59 15.32
N TYR A 232 25.56 -27.88 14.06
CA TYR A 232 26.49 -28.55 13.16
C TYR A 232 26.83 -27.67 11.95
N TYR A 233 28.10 -27.67 11.56
CA TYR A 233 28.61 -26.90 10.43
C TYR A 233 28.93 -27.84 9.28
N THR A 234 28.35 -27.63 8.11
CA THR A 234 28.40 -28.63 7.03
C THR A 234 28.77 -28.04 5.66
N SER A 235 29.54 -28.79 4.88
CA SER A 235 29.67 -28.60 3.43
C SER A 235 29.50 -29.93 2.72
N LEU A 236 28.58 -29.95 1.75
CA LEU A 236 28.35 -31.09 0.87
C LEU A 236 29.18 -31.01 -0.42
N LYS A 237 29.74 -29.83 -0.73
CA LYS A 237 30.61 -29.63 -1.90
C LYS A 237 32.06 -30.01 -1.59
N GLN A 238 32.50 -29.79 -0.36
CA GLN A 238 33.85 -30.09 0.10
C GLN A 238 33.79 -30.99 1.34
N PRO A 239 33.66 -32.32 1.18
CA PRO A 239 33.52 -33.26 2.29
C PRO A 239 34.70 -33.22 3.26
N ASP A 240 35.91 -32.97 2.74
CA ASP A 240 37.16 -32.90 3.50
C ASP A 240 37.46 -31.50 4.06
N ALA A 241 36.50 -30.56 4.01
CA ALA A 241 36.68 -29.23 4.56
C ALA A 241 36.90 -29.27 6.09
N GLU A 242 37.81 -28.45 6.58
CA GLU A 242 38.09 -28.32 8.01
C GLU A 242 36.84 -27.78 8.72
N GLY A 243 36.39 -28.48 9.79
CA GLY A 243 35.18 -28.12 10.53
C GLY A 243 33.86 -28.61 9.91
N ASN A 244 33.90 -29.57 8.99
CA ASN A 244 32.71 -30.21 8.43
C ASN A 244 32.17 -31.32 9.35
N ASP A 245 31.09 -31.03 10.07
CA ASP A 245 30.40 -31.89 11.04
C ASP A 245 29.39 -32.86 10.37
N PHE A 246 29.35 -32.97 9.04
CA PHE A 246 28.42 -33.86 8.34
C PHE A 246 28.47 -35.34 8.82
N PRO A 247 29.63 -35.94 9.13
CA PRO A 247 29.69 -37.30 9.69
C PRO A 247 28.98 -37.44 11.05
N GLU A 248 28.93 -36.37 11.85
CA GLU A 248 28.29 -36.36 13.16
C GLU A 248 26.76 -36.31 13.01
N VAL A 249 26.27 -35.54 12.04
CA VAL A 249 24.85 -35.52 11.64
C VAL A 249 24.40 -36.91 11.15
N GLN A 250 25.24 -37.59 10.35
CA GLN A 250 24.96 -38.97 9.90
C GLN A 250 24.82 -39.96 11.06
N ALA A 251 25.73 -39.90 12.04
CA ALA A 251 25.67 -40.75 13.23
C ALA A 251 24.40 -40.50 14.06
N LEU A 252 23.97 -39.24 14.16
CA LEU A 252 22.80 -38.85 14.93
C LEU A 252 21.49 -39.37 14.31
N VAL A 253 21.37 -39.28 12.98
CA VAL A 253 20.24 -39.90 12.24
C VAL A 253 20.18 -41.41 12.45
N HIS A 254 21.33 -42.09 12.50
CA HIS A 254 21.39 -43.54 12.66
C HIS A 254 20.95 -44.02 14.06
N ASN A 255 21.14 -43.19 15.09
CA ASN A 255 20.85 -43.52 16.49
C ASN A 255 19.46 -43.06 16.98
N ALA A 256 18.67 -42.38 16.13
CA ALA A 256 17.43 -41.70 16.53
C ALA A 256 16.30 -42.62 17.09
N MET A 257 16.40 -43.94 16.90
CA MET A 257 15.38 -44.90 17.37
C MET A 257 15.61 -45.45 18.79
N GLU A 258 16.75 -45.19 19.43
CA GLU A 258 17.04 -45.73 20.77
C GLU A 258 16.19 -45.04 21.86
N GLY A 259 15.25 -45.79 22.48
CA GLY A 259 14.48 -45.33 23.66
C GLY A 259 13.09 -44.71 23.40
N TRP A 260 12.70 -44.53 22.14
CA TRP A 260 11.45 -43.84 21.74
C TRP A 260 10.14 -44.50 22.24
N GLU A 261 10.12 -45.82 22.44
CA GLU A 261 8.90 -46.55 22.81
C GLU A 261 8.27 -46.12 24.15
N GLN A 262 9.06 -45.52 25.06
CA GLN A 262 8.61 -45.11 26.39
C GLN A 262 7.87 -43.76 26.38
N GLU A 263 8.08 -42.91 25.36
CA GLU A 263 7.48 -41.57 25.25
C GLU A 263 6.34 -41.45 24.22
N ALA A 264 6.08 -42.51 23.44
CA ALA A 264 5.15 -42.47 22.32
C ALA A 264 3.68 -42.16 22.73
N VAL A 265 3.20 -42.71 23.86
CA VAL A 265 1.80 -42.54 24.30
C VAL A 265 1.52 -41.12 24.83
N PRO A 266 2.31 -40.55 25.77
CA PRO A 266 2.12 -39.16 26.22
C PRO A 266 2.17 -38.13 25.09
N ARG A 267 3.07 -38.32 24.11
CA ARG A 267 3.18 -37.44 22.94
C ARG A 267 1.93 -37.54 22.06
N ALA A 268 1.38 -38.73 21.88
CA ALA A 268 0.17 -38.94 21.08
C ALA A 268 -1.08 -38.26 21.68
N GLU A 269 -1.24 -38.28 23.00
CA GLU A 269 -2.36 -37.61 23.68
C GLU A 269 -2.29 -36.09 23.55
N LEU A 270 -1.08 -35.51 23.56
CA LEU A 270 -0.86 -34.08 23.34
C LEU A 270 -1.26 -33.66 21.93
N THR A 271 -0.91 -34.45 20.92
CA THR A 271 -1.29 -34.21 19.51
C THR A 271 -2.80 -34.26 19.32
N LEU A 272 -3.49 -35.22 19.93
CA LEU A 272 -4.95 -35.33 19.86
C LEU A 272 -5.68 -34.13 20.46
N LYS A 273 -5.20 -33.63 21.60
CA LYS A 273 -5.76 -32.44 22.23
C LYS A 273 -5.60 -31.22 21.32
N LYS A 274 -4.43 -31.06 20.72
CA LYS A 274 -4.14 -29.96 19.79
C LYS A 274 -5.06 -29.97 18.57
N LEU A 275 -5.32 -31.12 17.95
CA LEU A 275 -6.24 -31.22 16.80
C LEU A 275 -7.67 -30.75 17.15
N LYS A 276 -8.14 -30.99 18.37
CA LYS A 276 -9.45 -30.51 18.85
C LYS A 276 -9.48 -28.98 18.98
N ASP A 277 -8.42 -28.42 19.56
CA ASP A 277 -8.29 -26.98 19.77
C ASP A 277 -8.19 -26.24 18.43
N GLU A 278 -7.41 -26.78 17.48
CA GLU A 278 -7.27 -26.23 16.13
C GLU A 278 -8.57 -26.30 15.31
N HIS A 279 -9.29 -27.43 15.32
CA HIS A 279 -10.57 -27.52 14.60
C HIS A 279 -11.62 -26.53 15.14
N THR A 280 -11.58 -26.29 16.45
CA THR A 280 -12.45 -25.27 17.06
C THR A 280 -12.10 -23.87 16.58
N ALA A 281 -10.81 -23.58 16.33
CA ALA A 281 -10.38 -22.32 15.74
C ALA A 281 -10.76 -22.21 14.26
N TYR A 282 -10.58 -23.29 13.48
CA TYR A 282 -10.99 -23.36 12.06
C TYR A 282 -12.47 -23.02 11.87
N LEU A 283 -13.37 -23.56 12.69
CA LEU A 283 -14.81 -23.28 12.58
C LEU A 283 -15.14 -21.81 12.83
N GLU A 284 -14.41 -21.16 13.74
CA GLU A 284 -14.57 -19.72 14.00
C GLU A 284 -13.96 -18.88 12.87
N GLU A 285 -12.91 -19.38 12.22
CA GLU A 285 -12.26 -18.75 11.07
C GLU A 285 -13.09 -18.89 9.79
N ASP A 286 -13.69 -20.05 9.47
CA ASP A 286 -14.63 -20.23 8.32
C ASP A 286 -15.86 -19.32 8.47
N LYS A 287 -16.36 -19.14 9.70
CA LYS A 287 -17.39 -18.14 9.98
C LYS A 287 -16.89 -16.73 9.66
N GLN A 288 -15.67 -16.38 10.07
CA GLN A 288 -15.08 -15.07 9.83
C GLN A 288 -14.79 -14.84 8.33
N GLU A 289 -14.30 -15.85 7.61
CA GLU A 289 -14.02 -15.78 6.18
C GLU A 289 -15.30 -15.63 5.35
N ARG A 290 -16.39 -16.31 5.74
CA ARG A 290 -17.69 -16.08 5.08
C ARG A 290 -18.28 -14.71 5.43
N LEU A 291 -18.03 -14.20 6.63
CA LEU A 291 -18.32 -12.80 6.97
C LEU A 291 -17.50 -11.84 6.10
N ASP A 292 -16.22 -12.12 5.86
CA ASP A 292 -15.31 -11.29 5.06
C ASP A 292 -15.59 -11.39 3.55
N THR A 293 -15.98 -12.58 3.04
CA THR A 293 -16.38 -12.81 1.64
C THR A 293 -17.63 -12.00 1.29
N PHE A 294 -18.58 -11.97 2.21
CA PHE A 294 -19.75 -11.14 2.06
C PHE A 294 -19.51 -9.69 2.50
N ALA A 295 -18.35 -9.30 3.06
CA ALA A 295 -18.10 -7.93 3.54
C ALA A 295 -18.06 -6.87 2.42
N ALA A 296 -17.69 -7.28 1.19
CA ALA A 296 -17.77 -6.42 0.01
C ALA A 296 -19.22 -6.19 -0.47
N VAL A 297 -20.11 -7.13 -0.12
CA VAL A 297 -21.51 -7.12 -0.53
C VAL A 297 -22.38 -6.55 0.59
N LEU A 298 -22.15 -6.91 1.85
CA LEU A 298 -22.95 -6.64 3.03
C LEU A 298 -22.03 -6.22 4.20
N THR A 299 -22.11 -4.96 4.61
CA THR A 299 -21.29 -4.43 5.71
C THR A 299 -21.80 -4.88 7.10
N ALA A 300 -21.00 -4.68 8.15
CA ALA A 300 -21.40 -5.03 9.53
C ALA A 300 -22.63 -4.24 10.01
N GLU A 301 -22.74 -2.96 9.62
CA GLU A 301 -23.90 -2.12 9.92
C GLU A 301 -25.14 -2.57 9.12
N GLU A 302 -24.93 -3.00 7.88
CA GLU A 302 -25.94 -3.59 7.01
C GLU A 302 -26.44 -4.97 7.51
N TRP A 303 -25.57 -5.75 8.15
CA TRP A 303 -25.93 -6.99 8.84
C TRP A 303 -26.78 -6.75 10.10
N GLU A 304 -26.46 -5.71 10.88
CA GLU A 304 -27.30 -5.27 12.00
C GLU A 304 -28.66 -4.75 11.51
N GLN A 305 -28.70 -4.15 10.32
CA GLN A 305 -29.89 -3.62 9.64
C GLN A 305 -30.46 -4.58 8.58
N ARG A 306 -30.18 -5.89 8.66
CA ARG A 306 -30.51 -6.86 7.62
C ARG A 306 -31.99 -6.91 7.21
N GLU A 307 -32.89 -6.56 8.13
CA GLU A 307 -34.33 -6.45 7.84
C GLU A 307 -34.71 -5.18 7.05
N GLU A 308 -33.92 -4.10 7.18
CA GLU A 308 -34.11 -2.82 6.47
C GLU A 308 -33.64 -2.92 5.01
N ILE A 309 -32.54 -3.64 4.76
CA ILE A 309 -32.03 -3.89 3.40
C ILE A 309 -33.01 -4.72 2.57
N ARG A 310 -33.64 -5.72 3.19
CA ARG A 310 -34.73 -6.50 2.57
C ARG A 310 -35.89 -5.60 2.15
N GLN A 311 -36.22 -4.58 2.93
CA GLN A 311 -37.26 -3.61 2.60
C GLN A 311 -36.84 -2.66 1.47
N GLN A 312 -35.59 -2.20 1.45
CA GLN A 312 -35.06 -1.31 0.41
C GLN A 312 -34.99 -1.97 -0.98
N HIS A 313 -34.56 -3.23 -1.05
CA HIS A 313 -34.59 -4.03 -2.30
C HIS A 313 -36.02 -4.09 -2.89
N GLN A 314 -37.01 -4.30 -2.02
CA GLN A 314 -38.42 -4.40 -2.39
C GLN A 314 -39.01 -3.06 -2.87
N GLU A 315 -38.44 -1.93 -2.46
CA GLU A 315 -38.86 -0.58 -2.88
C GLU A 315 -38.20 -0.15 -4.20
N LEU A 316 -36.92 -0.50 -4.41
CA LEU A 316 -36.20 -0.25 -5.67
C LEU A 316 -36.85 -0.97 -6.87
N GLN A 317 -37.32 -2.19 -6.67
CA GLN A 317 -38.11 -2.93 -7.67
C GLN A 317 -39.40 -2.20 -8.08
N LYS A 318 -39.97 -1.36 -7.21
CA LYS A 318 -41.15 -0.54 -7.55
C LYS A 318 -40.77 0.74 -8.30
N GLN A 319 -39.57 1.28 -8.10
CA GLN A 319 -39.10 2.52 -8.74
C GLN A 319 -38.73 2.34 -10.22
N LEU A 320 -38.11 1.22 -10.57
CA LEU A 320 -37.82 0.84 -11.97
C LEU A 320 -39.08 0.70 -12.84
N ALA A 321 -40.27 0.64 -12.23
CA ALA A 321 -41.55 0.55 -12.91
C ALA A 321 -42.12 1.91 -13.41
N VAL A 322 -41.47 3.05 -13.13
CA VAL A 322 -41.99 4.40 -13.47
C VAL A 322 -41.25 4.99 -14.68
N SER A 323 -41.92 5.05 -15.84
CA SER A 323 -41.30 5.44 -17.13
C SER A 323 -42.08 6.54 -17.87
N SER A 324 -42.59 7.57 -17.18
CA SER A 324 -43.13 8.79 -17.82
C SER A 324 -43.27 9.99 -16.88
N PHE A 325 -43.18 11.22 -17.41
CA PHE A 325 -43.51 12.45 -16.69
C PHE A 325 -44.92 12.41 -16.07
N SER A 326 -45.86 11.74 -16.74
CA SER A 326 -47.25 11.60 -16.28
C SER A 326 -47.39 10.75 -15.01
N ASP A 327 -46.49 9.78 -14.81
CA ASP A 327 -46.48 8.94 -13.61
C ASP A 327 -45.75 9.66 -12.47
N TRP A 328 -44.68 10.41 -12.75
CA TRP A 328 -44.03 11.29 -11.77
C TRP A 328 -45.00 12.35 -11.24
N GLN A 329 -45.78 12.98 -12.13
CA GLN A 329 -46.79 13.96 -11.74
C GLN A 329 -47.83 13.35 -10.78
N ARG A 330 -48.33 12.15 -11.09
CA ARG A 330 -49.27 11.42 -10.23
C ARG A 330 -48.64 11.06 -8.87
N ALA A 331 -47.37 10.66 -8.85
CA ALA A 331 -46.65 10.33 -7.61
C ALA A 331 -46.47 11.58 -6.71
N PHE A 332 -46.07 12.73 -7.27
CA PHE A 332 -45.98 13.97 -6.52
C PHE A 332 -47.34 14.40 -5.95
N GLU A 333 -48.41 14.32 -6.75
CA GLU A 333 -49.77 14.65 -6.31
C GLU A 333 -50.22 13.77 -5.14
N GLN A 334 -49.94 12.47 -5.20
CA GLN A 334 -50.25 11.53 -4.13
C GLN A 334 -49.45 11.82 -2.86
N LYS A 335 -48.11 11.91 -2.95
CA LYS A 335 -47.24 12.19 -1.79
C LYS A 335 -47.54 13.55 -1.16
N ARG A 336 -47.83 14.57 -1.97
CA ARG A 336 -48.27 15.89 -1.49
C ARG A 336 -49.58 15.79 -0.72
N SER A 337 -50.55 15.04 -1.25
CA SER A 337 -51.84 14.83 -0.59
C SER A 337 -51.66 14.12 0.76
N GLU A 338 -50.85 13.05 0.81
CA GLU A 338 -50.53 12.34 2.05
C GLU A 338 -49.85 13.24 3.09
N LEU A 339 -48.86 14.03 2.67
CA LEU A 339 -48.18 15.01 3.51
C LEU A 339 -49.17 16.02 4.10
N LEU A 340 -50.02 16.62 3.26
CA LEU A 340 -51.02 17.59 3.71
C LEU A 340 -52.15 16.96 4.55
N ASN A 341 -52.39 15.65 4.38
CA ASN A 341 -53.34 14.90 5.21
C ASN A 341 -52.79 14.63 6.61
N ASN A 342 -51.48 14.37 6.71
CA ASN A 342 -50.80 14.03 7.95
C ASN A 342 -50.22 15.24 8.69
N ALA A 343 -50.16 16.42 8.06
CA ALA A 343 -49.67 17.63 8.69
C ALA A 343 -50.60 18.07 9.85
N ASN A 344 -50.05 18.15 11.06
CA ASN A 344 -50.77 18.65 12.22
C ASN A 344 -50.81 20.19 12.21
N VAL A 345 -51.77 20.75 11.47
CA VAL A 345 -51.94 22.21 11.33
C VAL A 345 -52.74 22.83 12.48
N THR A 346 -53.45 22.01 13.26
CA THR A 346 -54.25 22.45 14.41
C THR A 346 -53.77 21.81 15.73
N PRO A 347 -52.50 22.03 16.13
CA PRO A 347 -52.00 21.61 17.44
C PRO A 347 -52.75 22.32 18.58
N TYR A 348 -52.44 21.96 19.81
CA TYR A 348 -53.19 22.43 20.99
C TYR A 348 -53.28 23.97 21.05
N GLU A 349 -52.18 24.65 20.77
CA GLU A 349 -52.04 26.10 20.79
C GLU A 349 -52.95 26.78 19.76
N VAL A 350 -53.07 26.19 18.57
CA VAL A 350 -53.99 26.65 17.51
C VAL A 350 -55.44 26.39 17.91
N ARG A 351 -55.73 25.23 18.51
CA ARG A 351 -57.08 24.90 19.00
C ARG A 351 -57.51 25.80 20.17
N GLU A 352 -56.59 26.17 21.05
CA GLU A 352 -56.82 27.10 22.15
C GLU A 352 -57.08 28.52 21.61
N ALA A 353 -56.23 29.02 20.70
CA ALA A 353 -56.43 30.30 20.04
C ALA A 353 -57.74 30.35 19.25
N LEU A 354 -58.09 29.25 18.57
CA LEU A 354 -59.35 29.10 17.83
C LEU A 354 -60.55 29.14 18.77
N THR A 355 -60.48 28.44 19.91
CA THR A 355 -61.53 28.45 20.95
C THR A 355 -61.74 29.88 21.46
N ALA A 356 -60.64 30.56 21.84
CA ALA A 356 -60.68 31.94 22.32
C ALA A 356 -61.28 32.89 21.28
N TYR A 357 -60.94 32.73 20.00
CA TYR A 357 -61.49 33.54 18.93
C TYR A 357 -62.99 33.26 18.71
N MET A 358 -63.40 31.99 18.70
CA MET A 358 -64.81 31.60 18.57
C MET A 358 -65.68 32.13 19.72
N GLU A 359 -65.19 32.12 20.95
CA GLU A 359 -65.87 32.74 22.10
C GLU A 359 -66.07 34.25 21.90
N SER A 360 -65.06 34.92 21.33
CA SER A 360 -65.12 36.36 21.10
C SER A 360 -66.19 36.77 20.09
N LEU A 361 -66.56 35.86 19.18
CA LEU A 361 -67.57 36.07 18.14
C LEU A 361 -69.01 35.89 18.66
N GLN A 362 -69.21 35.38 19.88
CA GLN A 362 -70.55 35.09 20.38
C GLN A 362 -71.37 36.38 20.61
N PRO A 363 -72.71 36.36 20.35
CA PRO A 363 -73.57 37.54 20.45
C PRO A 363 -73.59 38.23 21.83
N GLY A 364 -73.19 37.53 22.90
CA GLY A 364 -73.15 38.03 24.28
C GLY A 364 -71.77 38.44 24.80
N PHE A 365 -70.70 38.32 24.00
CA PHE A 365 -69.33 38.58 24.45
C PHE A 365 -69.08 40.09 24.66
N LYS A 366 -68.73 40.48 25.90
CA LYS A 366 -68.36 41.87 26.27
C LYS A 366 -67.23 41.83 27.29
N VAL A 367 -66.25 42.73 27.14
CA VAL A 367 -65.13 42.84 28.08
C VAL A 367 -65.38 44.03 29.02
N GLY A 368 -65.81 43.78 30.26
CA GLY A 368 -66.08 44.80 31.31
C GLY A 368 -67.58 45.16 31.52
N LEU A 369 -67.88 45.85 32.63
CA LEU A 369 -69.25 45.97 33.18
C LEU A 369 -70.16 47.07 32.55
N LEU A 370 -69.65 48.20 32.04
CA LEU A 370 -70.47 49.24 31.36
C LEU A 370 -69.65 50.05 30.33
N PHE A 371 -70.22 50.31 29.14
CA PHE A 371 -69.69 51.12 28.01
C PHE A 371 -68.34 50.69 27.39
N SER A 372 -68.17 49.39 27.12
CA SER A 372 -66.89 48.81 26.66
C SER A 372 -66.87 48.30 25.21
N GLY A 373 -67.69 48.86 24.30
CA GLY A 373 -67.76 48.41 22.89
C GLY A 373 -66.41 48.42 22.16
N SER A 374 -65.63 49.50 22.29
CA SER A 374 -64.29 49.63 21.68
C SER A 374 -63.29 48.61 22.25
N LYS A 375 -63.33 48.35 23.56
CA LYS A 375 -62.47 47.34 24.20
C LYS A 375 -62.84 45.91 23.80
N THR A 376 -64.13 45.67 23.54
CA THR A 376 -64.61 44.37 23.07
C THR A 376 -64.16 44.09 21.64
N GLU A 377 -64.19 45.09 20.76
CA GLU A 377 -63.72 44.93 19.38
C GLU A 377 -62.20 44.79 19.30
N GLN A 378 -61.45 45.54 20.12
CA GLN A 378 -59.98 45.37 20.25
C GLN A 378 -59.60 43.96 20.69
N GLU A 379 -60.31 43.38 21.67
CA GLU A 379 -60.04 42.01 22.11
C GLU A 379 -60.40 40.97 21.04
N ARG A 380 -61.41 41.20 20.21
CA ARG A 380 -61.72 40.35 19.04
C ARG A 380 -60.60 40.38 18.01
N THR A 381 -60.11 41.58 17.66
CA THR A 381 -58.98 41.74 16.74
C THR A 381 -57.72 41.06 17.29
N ARG A 382 -57.42 41.25 18.57
CA ARG A 382 -56.27 40.60 19.23
C ARG A 382 -56.33 39.08 19.14
N ARG A 383 -57.49 38.48 19.42
CA ARG A 383 -57.68 37.02 19.33
C ARG A 383 -57.64 36.51 17.88
N ARG A 384 -58.11 37.30 16.91
CA ARG A 384 -57.98 37.01 15.47
C ARG A 384 -56.51 36.96 15.04
N GLU A 385 -55.74 37.98 15.41
CA GLU A 385 -54.30 38.08 15.11
C GLU A 385 -53.51 36.97 15.80
N GLN A 386 -53.87 36.64 17.04
CA GLN A 386 -53.26 35.51 17.75
C GLN A 386 -53.53 34.18 17.05
N LEU A 387 -54.75 33.94 16.57
CA LEU A 387 -55.06 32.75 15.78
C LEU A 387 -54.31 32.73 14.44
N ASP A 388 -54.26 33.85 13.70
CA ASP A 388 -53.50 33.95 12.44
C ASP A 388 -52.01 33.63 12.65
N HIS A 389 -51.43 34.16 13.72
CA HIS A 389 -50.04 33.95 14.06
C HIS A 389 -49.75 32.49 14.43
N GLN A 390 -50.51 31.92 15.37
CA GLN A 390 -50.34 30.54 15.82
C GLN A 390 -50.56 29.54 14.67
N LEU A 391 -51.52 29.81 13.79
CA LEU A 391 -51.78 28.97 12.62
C LEU A 391 -50.64 29.02 11.62
N ASN A 392 -50.16 30.22 11.26
CA ASN A 392 -49.06 30.34 10.30
C ASN A 392 -47.74 29.82 10.89
N GLU A 393 -47.53 29.90 12.21
CA GLU A 393 -46.39 29.25 12.86
C GLU A 393 -46.50 27.72 12.78
N ALA A 394 -47.68 27.15 13.01
CA ALA A 394 -47.93 25.73 12.85
C ALA A 394 -47.72 25.28 11.39
N VAL A 395 -48.19 26.05 10.40
CA VAL A 395 -47.94 25.78 8.97
C VAL A 395 -46.45 25.88 8.61
N ALA A 396 -45.76 26.91 9.10
CA ALA A 396 -44.33 27.11 8.83
C ALA A 396 -43.45 26.00 9.42
N LYS A 397 -43.91 25.32 10.48
CA LYS A 397 -43.22 24.15 11.07
C LYS A 397 -43.66 22.83 10.43
N ALA A 398 -44.97 22.62 10.29
CA ALA A 398 -45.55 21.32 9.93
C ALA A 398 -45.67 21.08 8.41
N ILE A 399 -45.67 22.14 7.59
CA ILE A 399 -45.88 22.01 6.14
C ILE A 399 -44.69 22.55 5.35
N ASN A 400 -44.21 23.77 5.59
CA ASN A 400 -43.22 24.42 4.71
C ASN A 400 -41.88 23.65 4.55
N PRO A 401 -41.24 23.12 5.61
CA PRO A 401 -39.99 22.36 5.49
C PRO A 401 -40.23 21.05 4.75
N HIS A 402 -41.36 20.39 5.04
CA HIS A 402 -41.71 19.11 4.46
C HIS A 402 -42.12 19.22 2.99
N ILE A 403 -42.84 20.27 2.59
CA ILE A 403 -43.14 20.52 1.17
C ILE A 403 -41.87 20.85 0.40
N ARG A 404 -40.98 21.70 0.93
CA ARG A 404 -39.68 21.98 0.28
C ARG A 404 -38.82 20.72 0.18
N SER A 405 -38.79 19.90 1.23
CA SER A 405 -38.12 18.60 1.22
C SER A 405 -38.73 17.67 0.17
N LEU A 406 -40.06 17.60 0.08
CA LEU A 406 -40.76 16.79 -0.91
C LEU A 406 -40.46 17.25 -2.34
N MET A 407 -40.46 18.57 -2.59
CA MET A 407 -40.13 19.14 -3.90
C MET A 407 -38.68 18.82 -4.30
N LYS A 408 -37.72 18.98 -3.37
CA LYS A 408 -36.32 18.61 -3.58
C LYS A 408 -36.15 17.11 -3.77
N GLU A 409 -36.83 16.28 -2.99
CA GLU A 409 -36.83 14.81 -3.10
C GLU A 409 -37.39 14.37 -4.45
N GLN A 410 -38.50 14.96 -4.91
CA GLN A 410 -39.11 14.62 -6.19
C GLN A 410 -38.27 15.05 -7.40
N LEU A 411 -37.58 16.19 -7.37
CA LEU A 411 -36.65 16.55 -8.44
C LEU A 411 -35.37 15.70 -8.39
N ARG A 412 -34.86 15.39 -7.18
CA ARG A 412 -33.71 14.51 -6.99
C ARG A 412 -33.98 13.10 -7.47
N SER A 413 -35.19 12.57 -7.25
CA SER A 413 -35.58 11.22 -7.70
C SER A 413 -35.57 11.07 -9.22
N VAL A 414 -35.57 12.18 -9.96
CA VAL A 414 -35.47 12.21 -11.43
C VAL A 414 -34.29 13.04 -11.93
N ARG A 415 -33.27 13.29 -11.08
CA ARG A 415 -32.02 14.00 -11.44
C ARG A 415 -32.18 15.41 -12.01
N LEU A 416 -33.29 16.10 -11.71
CA LEU A 416 -33.55 17.48 -12.13
C LEU A 416 -33.20 18.54 -11.08
N LEU A 417 -32.66 18.12 -9.92
CA LEU A 417 -32.32 19.05 -8.86
C LEU A 417 -30.97 19.74 -9.15
N THR A 418 -31.01 20.97 -9.67
CA THR A 418 -29.84 21.85 -9.84
C THR A 418 -29.61 22.73 -8.60
N ASP A 419 -28.44 23.37 -8.50
CA ASP A 419 -28.15 24.34 -7.43
C ASP A 419 -29.12 25.54 -7.50
N GLU A 420 -29.44 26.00 -8.71
CA GLU A 420 -30.41 27.07 -8.94
C GLU A 420 -31.83 26.64 -8.52
N ALA A 421 -32.26 25.41 -8.83
CA ALA A 421 -33.55 24.87 -8.40
C ALA A 421 -33.59 24.64 -6.88
N THR A 422 -32.49 24.24 -6.27
CA THR A 422 -32.36 24.08 -4.81
C THR A 422 -32.55 25.41 -4.10
N LEU A 423 -31.85 26.46 -4.55
CA LEU A 423 -32.00 27.82 -4.04
C LEU A 423 -33.43 28.34 -4.24
N ALA A 424 -34.00 28.15 -5.43
CA ALA A 424 -35.36 28.59 -5.74
C ALA A 424 -36.42 27.91 -4.85
N ILE A 425 -36.29 26.62 -4.55
CA ILE A 425 -37.20 25.90 -3.64
C ILE A 425 -37.00 26.36 -2.19
N GLU A 426 -35.77 26.66 -1.78
CA GLU A 426 -35.50 27.14 -0.42
C GLU A 426 -36.12 28.50 -0.13
N ASP A 427 -36.23 29.37 -1.14
CA ASP A 427 -36.89 30.67 -1.06
C ASP A 427 -38.43 30.59 -1.05
N MET A 428 -39.04 29.42 -1.31
CA MET A 428 -40.50 29.24 -1.29
C MET A 428 -41.07 29.16 0.13
N ASN A 429 -41.37 30.31 0.71
CA ASN A 429 -42.04 30.42 2.01
C ASN A 429 -43.54 30.74 1.87
N TYR A 430 -44.38 29.72 2.03
CA TYR A 430 -45.83 29.88 1.97
C TYR A 430 -46.39 30.40 3.30
N ARG A 431 -47.10 31.53 3.25
CA ARG A 431 -47.92 32.06 4.35
C ARG A 431 -49.39 31.98 3.93
N VAL A 432 -50.21 31.32 4.74
CA VAL A 432 -51.64 31.17 4.46
C VAL A 432 -52.37 32.46 4.83
N PRO A 433 -53.06 33.10 3.89
CA PRO A 433 -53.88 34.27 4.18
C PRO A 433 -55.08 33.93 5.10
N PHE A 434 -55.36 34.76 6.11
CA PHE A 434 -56.42 34.47 7.10
C PHE A 434 -57.82 34.35 6.49
N ASP A 435 -58.10 35.06 5.39
CA ASP A 435 -59.38 35.00 4.67
C ASP A 435 -59.70 33.60 4.10
N VAL A 436 -58.68 32.78 3.85
CA VAL A 436 -58.83 31.37 3.44
C VAL A 436 -59.57 30.55 4.50
N ILE A 437 -59.38 30.90 5.78
CA ILE A 437 -59.95 30.16 6.91
C ILE A 437 -61.09 30.90 7.61
N GLU A 438 -61.15 32.23 7.51
CA GLU A 438 -62.11 33.08 8.20
C GLU A 438 -63.57 32.71 7.90
N GLN A 439 -63.86 32.31 6.67
CA GLN A 439 -65.20 31.90 6.23
C GLN A 439 -65.65 30.55 6.82
N THR A 440 -64.71 29.74 7.32
CA THR A 440 -65.01 28.44 7.92
C THR A 440 -65.39 28.52 9.39
N ILE A 441 -65.15 29.67 10.04
CA ILE A 441 -65.38 29.88 11.48
C ILE A 441 -66.81 30.43 11.70
N PRO A 442 -67.68 29.69 12.40
CA PRO A 442 -69.07 30.11 12.60
C PRO A 442 -69.19 31.26 13.59
N LYS A 443 -70.01 32.27 13.26
CA LYS A 443 -70.17 33.49 14.07
C LYS A 443 -71.21 33.38 15.20
N SER A 444 -72.02 32.33 15.23
CA SER A 444 -73.19 32.22 16.13
C SER A 444 -73.27 30.92 16.94
N THR A 445 -72.28 30.03 16.82
CA THR A 445 -72.28 28.72 17.48
C THR A 445 -71.36 28.73 18.71
N GLY A 446 -71.78 28.11 19.81
CA GLY A 446 -70.99 28.04 21.05
C GLY A 446 -69.71 27.22 20.86
N ALA A 447 -68.61 27.65 21.50
CA ALA A 447 -67.29 27.02 21.42
C ALA A 447 -67.18 25.77 22.31
N THR A 448 -68.02 24.76 22.06
CA THR A 448 -67.88 23.45 22.72
C THR A 448 -66.70 22.68 22.10
N GLY A 449 -66.06 21.80 22.87
CA GLY A 449 -64.89 21.04 22.39
C GLY A 449 -65.14 20.27 21.09
N THR A 450 -66.35 19.73 20.89
CA THR A 450 -66.75 19.08 19.63
C THR A 450 -66.92 20.06 18.46
N THR A 451 -67.40 21.28 18.72
CA THR A 451 -67.55 22.32 17.69
C THR A 451 -66.18 22.86 17.26
N VAL A 452 -65.26 23.06 18.20
CA VAL A 452 -63.89 23.51 17.91
C VAL A 452 -63.16 22.49 17.04
N LEU A 453 -63.27 21.19 17.34
CA LEU A 453 -62.67 20.14 16.52
C LEU A 453 -63.24 20.13 15.09
N ASN A 454 -64.57 20.20 14.94
CA ASN A 454 -65.19 20.25 13.61
C ASN A 454 -64.79 21.48 12.79
N VAL A 455 -64.56 22.63 13.43
CA VAL A 455 -64.08 23.85 12.77
C VAL A 455 -62.60 23.72 12.44
N ALA A 456 -61.80 23.15 13.35
CA ALA A 456 -60.38 22.86 13.11
C ALA A 456 -60.19 21.95 11.90
N ASP A 457 -61.01 20.89 11.75
CA ASP A 457 -60.95 19.99 10.59
C ASP A 457 -61.27 20.72 9.28
N LYS A 458 -62.25 21.63 9.29
CA LYS A 458 -62.58 22.47 8.13
C LYS A 458 -61.48 23.46 7.78
N ILE A 459 -60.81 24.02 8.79
CA ILE A 459 -59.65 24.91 8.62
C ILE A 459 -58.50 24.12 7.96
N THR A 460 -58.18 22.93 8.47
CA THR A 460 -57.18 22.03 7.89
C THR A 460 -57.47 21.74 6.42
N GLU A 461 -58.74 21.45 6.09
CA GLU A 461 -59.16 21.18 4.72
C GLU A 461 -59.04 22.39 3.78
N SER A 462 -59.35 23.60 4.26
CA SER A 462 -59.15 24.84 3.48
C SER A 462 -57.67 25.12 3.23
N ILE A 463 -56.81 24.89 4.24
CA ILE A 463 -55.36 25.06 4.12
C ILE A 463 -54.78 24.05 3.12
N ARG A 464 -55.20 22.79 3.20
CA ARG A 464 -54.82 21.73 2.25
C ARG A 464 -55.13 22.14 0.81
N ARG A 465 -56.36 22.57 0.54
CA ARG A 465 -56.77 23.02 -0.80
C ARG A 465 -55.94 24.20 -1.30
N TRP A 466 -55.62 25.14 -0.43
CA TRP A 466 -54.78 26.28 -0.78
C TRP A 466 -53.35 25.88 -1.15
N PHE A 467 -52.73 24.97 -0.39
CA PHE A 467 -51.38 24.46 -0.69
C PHE A 467 -51.33 23.65 -1.98
N MET A 468 -52.36 22.83 -2.26
CA MET A 468 -52.46 22.10 -3.53
C MET A 468 -52.46 23.07 -4.72
N GLN A 469 -53.29 24.11 -4.67
CA GLN A 469 -53.38 25.10 -5.75
C GLN A 469 -52.06 25.85 -5.98
N ARG A 470 -51.32 26.17 -4.90
CA ARG A 470 -50.05 26.91 -5.00
C ARG A 470 -48.90 26.06 -5.54
N THR A 471 -48.87 24.77 -5.21
CA THR A 471 -47.81 23.85 -5.63
C THR A 471 -48.07 23.20 -6.99
N ASP A 472 -49.31 23.25 -7.50
CA ASP A 472 -49.63 22.77 -8.85
C ASP A 472 -48.94 23.59 -9.96
N SER A 473 -48.74 24.91 -9.78
CA SER A 473 -48.02 25.74 -10.76
C SER A 473 -46.58 25.25 -10.93
N TRP A 474 -45.86 25.12 -9.81
CA TRP A 474 -44.48 24.64 -9.80
C TRP A 474 -44.33 23.25 -10.44
N LYS A 475 -45.24 22.33 -10.11
CA LYS A 475 -45.26 20.95 -10.64
C LYS A 475 -45.35 20.94 -12.16
N ASN A 476 -46.23 21.74 -12.73
CA ASN A 476 -46.45 21.79 -14.18
C ASN A 476 -45.26 22.44 -14.92
N GLU A 477 -44.54 23.37 -14.28
CA GLU A 477 -43.36 24.01 -14.86
C GLU A 477 -42.18 23.04 -15.08
N GLN A 478 -42.18 21.85 -14.47
CA GLN A 478 -41.10 20.86 -14.58
C GLN A 478 -41.15 19.99 -15.85
N GLU A 479 -42.24 20.07 -16.64
CA GLU A 479 -42.44 19.24 -17.84
C GLU A 479 -41.32 19.42 -18.88
N GLN A 480 -40.88 20.66 -19.10
CA GLN A 480 -39.81 20.96 -20.06
C GLN A 480 -38.44 20.38 -19.67
N ALA A 481 -38.19 20.22 -18.38
CA ALA A 481 -36.94 19.68 -17.87
C ALA A 481 -36.89 18.15 -17.99
N PHE A 482 -38.04 17.47 -17.89
CA PHE A 482 -38.16 16.03 -18.12
C PHE A 482 -37.89 15.61 -19.57
N ASP A 483 -38.30 16.44 -20.55
CA ASP A 483 -38.03 16.18 -21.97
C ASP A 483 -36.53 16.19 -22.31
N GLN A 484 -35.70 16.85 -21.50
CA GLN A 484 -34.25 16.88 -21.66
C GLN A 484 -33.53 15.69 -21.00
N LEU A 485 -34.21 14.92 -20.14
CA LEU A 485 -33.59 13.94 -19.25
C LEU A 485 -33.63 12.47 -19.73
N LEU A 486 -34.33 12.17 -20.83
CA LEU A 486 -34.47 10.82 -21.39
C LEU A 486 -33.21 10.30 -22.13
N ALA A 487 -32.02 10.63 -21.61
CA ALA A 487 -30.74 10.24 -22.19
C ALA A 487 -29.78 9.61 -21.15
N ASP A 488 -30.21 8.59 -20.38
CA ASP A 488 -29.31 7.46 -19.97
C ASP A 488 -30.02 6.30 -19.22
N PRO A 489 -30.22 5.11 -19.81
CA PRO A 489 -30.88 3.95 -19.17
C PRO A 489 -30.00 3.08 -18.24
N ASP A 490 -28.69 3.24 -18.25
CA ASP A 490 -27.77 2.19 -17.74
C ASP A 490 -27.62 2.15 -16.20
N GLU A 491 -27.84 3.25 -15.48
CA GLU A 491 -27.48 3.34 -14.06
C GLU A 491 -28.50 2.68 -13.09
N ASN A 492 -29.78 2.63 -13.47
CA ASN A 492 -30.82 2.08 -12.58
C ASN A 492 -30.83 0.54 -12.57
N SER A 493 -30.44 -0.09 -13.67
CA SER A 493 -30.29 -1.56 -13.75
C SER A 493 -29.11 -2.07 -12.89
N ALA A 494 -28.07 -1.24 -12.73
CA ALA A 494 -26.91 -1.55 -11.89
C ALA A 494 -27.23 -1.52 -10.38
N LYS A 495 -28.19 -0.71 -9.94
CA LYS A 495 -28.60 -0.64 -8.53
C LYS A 495 -29.43 -1.84 -8.08
N GLU A 496 -30.27 -2.41 -8.95
CA GLU A 496 -31.10 -3.58 -8.62
C GLU A 496 -30.24 -4.80 -8.30
N ARG A 497 -29.24 -5.08 -9.15
CA ARG A 497 -28.31 -6.21 -8.97
C ARG A 497 -27.60 -6.17 -7.61
N ARG A 498 -27.17 -4.98 -7.16
CA ARG A 498 -26.46 -4.81 -5.87
C ARG A 498 -27.30 -5.15 -4.64
N PHE A 499 -28.61 -4.91 -4.68
CA PHE A 499 -29.49 -5.23 -3.54
C PHE A 499 -29.87 -6.70 -3.50
N GLU A 500 -29.95 -7.37 -4.65
CA GLU A 500 -30.20 -8.81 -4.72
C GLU A 500 -29.03 -9.61 -4.10
N GLU A 501 -27.79 -9.21 -4.41
CA GLU A 501 -26.56 -9.78 -3.86
C GLU A 501 -26.51 -9.68 -2.31
N LYS A 502 -26.95 -8.55 -1.75
CA LYS A 502 -27.01 -8.32 -0.29
C LYS A 502 -27.97 -9.25 0.45
N VAL A 503 -29.17 -9.47 -0.10
CA VAL A 503 -30.17 -10.31 0.57
C VAL A 503 -29.75 -11.78 0.60
N PHE A 504 -28.99 -12.23 -0.40
CA PHE A 504 -28.41 -13.56 -0.44
C PHE A 504 -27.36 -13.76 0.67
N ALA A 505 -26.42 -12.82 0.80
CA ALA A 505 -25.37 -12.83 1.81
C ALA A 505 -25.92 -12.99 3.25
N ILE A 506 -27.00 -12.28 3.56
CA ILE A 506 -27.62 -12.31 4.89
C ILE A 506 -28.04 -13.74 5.30
N ARG A 507 -28.63 -14.49 4.39
CA ARG A 507 -29.18 -15.82 4.70
C ARG A 507 -28.09 -16.84 5.02
N THR A 508 -26.99 -16.79 4.27
CA THR A 508 -25.89 -17.76 4.37
C THR A 508 -25.15 -17.67 5.71
N LEU A 509 -25.04 -16.47 6.27
CA LEU A 509 -24.33 -16.24 7.53
C LEU A 509 -25.09 -16.74 8.77
N GLU A 510 -26.43 -16.68 8.78
CA GLU A 510 -27.26 -17.18 9.90
C GLU A 510 -27.18 -18.72 10.03
N GLU A 511 -26.99 -19.44 8.91
CA GLU A 511 -26.92 -20.90 8.88
C GLU A 511 -25.64 -21.48 9.51
N ILE A 512 -24.55 -20.71 9.59
CA ILE A 512 -23.22 -21.15 10.09
C ILE A 512 -23.13 -21.14 11.62
N ASP A 513 -23.75 -20.15 12.26
CA ASP A 513 -23.72 -20.00 13.73
C ASP A 513 -24.33 -21.22 14.44
N ASP A 514 -25.42 -21.73 13.90
CA ASP A 514 -26.09 -22.92 14.41
C ASP A 514 -25.22 -24.19 14.25
N GLN A 515 -24.41 -24.26 13.18
CA GLN A 515 -23.52 -25.39 12.91
C GLN A 515 -22.38 -25.47 13.94
N ILE A 516 -21.71 -24.36 14.26
CA ILE A 516 -20.56 -24.33 15.19
C ILE A 516 -20.95 -24.78 16.60
N ALA A 517 -22.13 -24.37 17.06
CA ALA A 517 -22.64 -24.73 18.39
C ALA A 517 -22.86 -26.25 18.55
N LEU A 518 -23.19 -26.94 17.45
CA LEU A 518 -23.38 -28.39 17.43
C LEU A 518 -22.04 -29.13 17.55
N VAL A 519 -21.01 -28.69 16.84
CA VAL A 519 -19.69 -29.37 16.79
C VAL A 519 -18.94 -29.27 18.12
N LYS A 520 -18.98 -28.12 18.80
CA LYS A 520 -18.33 -27.96 20.12
C LYS A 520 -18.87 -28.94 21.17
N ARG A 521 -20.11 -29.41 21.02
CA ARG A 521 -20.69 -30.43 21.91
C ARG A 521 -20.15 -31.84 21.61
N SER A 522 -19.94 -32.20 20.34
CA SER A 522 -19.44 -33.54 19.95
C SER A 522 -17.95 -33.75 20.28
N LEU A 523 -17.12 -32.70 20.20
CA LEU A 523 -15.69 -32.78 20.55
C LEU A 523 -15.44 -33.15 22.02
N ASN A 524 -16.31 -32.68 22.92
CA ASN A 524 -16.17 -32.82 24.37
C ASN A 524 -16.83 -34.08 24.96
N ALA A 525 -17.87 -34.62 24.31
CA ALA A 525 -18.57 -35.81 24.77
C ALA A 525 -18.91 -36.74 23.59
N ALA A 526 -18.27 -37.90 23.54
CA ALA A 526 -18.49 -38.89 22.49
C ALA A 526 -19.88 -39.52 22.60
N GLN A 527 -20.67 -39.44 21.53
CA GLN A 527 -21.94 -40.17 21.45
C GLN A 527 -21.68 -41.64 21.12
N PRO A 528 -22.48 -42.59 21.63
CA PRO A 528 -22.31 -44.01 21.34
C PRO A 528 -22.34 -44.36 19.85
N SER A 529 -23.09 -43.60 19.05
CA SER A 529 -23.14 -43.74 17.58
C SER A 529 -21.85 -43.33 16.88
N GLU A 530 -21.15 -42.31 17.39
CA GLU A 530 -19.88 -41.82 16.83
C GLU A 530 -18.76 -42.83 17.02
N ILE A 531 -18.70 -43.51 18.18
CA ILE A 531 -17.69 -44.53 18.48
C ILE A 531 -17.84 -45.74 17.54
N VAL A 532 -19.07 -46.15 17.23
CA VAL A 532 -19.34 -47.25 16.30
C VAL A 532 -18.93 -46.87 14.87
N GLN A 533 -19.16 -45.63 14.45
CA GLN A 533 -18.73 -45.12 13.15
C GLN A 533 -17.21 -45.01 13.05
N ALA A 534 -16.54 -44.53 14.11
CA ALA A 534 -15.08 -44.43 14.19
C ALA A 534 -14.41 -45.80 14.04
N LYS A 535 -14.93 -46.85 14.69
CA LYS A 535 -14.40 -48.22 14.56
C LYS A 535 -14.56 -48.78 13.15
N ARG A 536 -15.72 -48.57 12.50
CA ARG A 536 -15.90 -48.97 11.10
C ARG A 536 -14.95 -48.24 10.16
N ARG A 537 -14.70 -46.95 10.41
CA ARG A 537 -13.74 -46.17 9.61
C ARG A 537 -12.32 -46.65 9.81
N LEU A 538 -11.95 -47.05 11.02
CA LEU A 538 -10.65 -47.67 11.30
C LEU A 538 -10.47 -48.97 10.50
N GLU A 539 -11.48 -49.85 10.46
CA GLU A 539 -11.46 -51.06 9.62
C GLU A 539 -11.31 -50.72 8.13
N THR A 540 -11.97 -49.66 7.65
CA THR A 540 -11.80 -49.15 6.28
C THR A 540 -10.38 -48.65 6.04
N TRP A 541 -9.82 -47.89 6.97
CA TRP A 541 -8.46 -47.34 6.88
C TRP A 541 -7.38 -48.41 6.88
N GLU A 542 -7.53 -49.44 7.70
CA GLU A 542 -6.65 -50.61 7.70
C GLU A 542 -6.75 -51.35 6.36
N SER A 543 -7.97 -51.54 5.83
CA SER A 543 -8.19 -52.13 4.50
C SER A 543 -7.66 -51.26 3.36
N GLU A 544 -7.75 -49.94 3.45
CA GLU A 544 -7.21 -48.97 2.49
C GLU A 544 -5.68 -48.93 2.53
N LEU A 545 -5.07 -49.06 3.71
CA LEU A 545 -3.62 -49.16 3.84
C LEU A 545 -3.10 -50.45 3.17
N GLU A 546 -3.82 -51.57 3.36
CA GLU A 546 -3.53 -52.85 2.70
C GLU A 546 -3.77 -52.80 1.17
N LYS A 547 -4.81 -52.08 0.70
CA LYS A 547 -5.12 -51.91 -0.73
C LYS A 547 -4.24 -50.86 -1.43
N SER A 548 -3.86 -49.78 -0.75
CA SER A 548 -2.97 -48.73 -1.26
C SER A 548 -1.56 -49.28 -1.52
N GLY A 549 -1.14 -50.32 -0.80
CA GLY A 549 0.09 -51.07 -1.11
C GLY A 549 -0.02 -51.99 -2.33
N SER A 550 -1.21 -52.17 -2.93
CA SER A 550 -1.46 -53.18 -3.98
C SER A 550 -2.27 -52.70 -5.22
N GLN A 551 -2.90 -51.51 -5.24
CA GLN A 551 -3.80 -51.04 -6.33
C GLN A 551 -3.61 -49.58 -6.80
N GLY A 552 -2.39 -49.02 -6.83
CA GLY A 552 -2.16 -47.74 -7.54
C GLY A 552 -2.26 -47.92 -9.07
N GLU A 553 -2.74 -46.92 -9.81
CA GLU A 553 -2.58 -46.93 -11.28
C GLU A 553 -1.08 -46.90 -11.58
N GLU A 554 -0.61 -47.90 -12.32
CA GLU A 554 0.78 -48.00 -12.75
C GLU A 554 1.09 -46.85 -13.71
N PHE A 555 2.18 -46.13 -13.47
CA PHE A 555 2.52 -44.95 -14.27
C PHE A 555 2.59 -45.28 -15.78
N HIS A 556 1.89 -44.49 -16.60
CA HIS A 556 1.96 -44.55 -18.06
C HIS A 556 2.53 -43.24 -18.63
N PRO A 557 3.52 -43.29 -19.56
CA PRO A 557 4.13 -42.09 -20.16
C PRO A 557 3.14 -41.12 -20.83
N ALA A 558 1.96 -41.60 -21.22
CA ALA A 558 0.90 -40.78 -21.82
C ALA A 558 0.23 -39.80 -20.83
N MET A 559 0.48 -39.93 -19.53
CA MET A 559 -0.07 -39.07 -18.47
C MET A 559 0.64 -37.70 -18.36
N LEU A 560 1.75 -37.46 -19.08
CA LEU A 560 2.56 -36.23 -19.05
C LEU A 560 2.16 -35.16 -20.09
N LYS A 561 0.97 -35.23 -20.70
CA LYS A 561 0.58 -34.21 -21.70
C LYS A 561 0.15 -32.91 -21.04
N GLU A 562 1.04 -31.92 -21.03
CA GLU A 562 0.73 -30.53 -20.67
C GLU A 562 -0.32 -29.93 -21.63
N GLN A 563 -1.27 -29.19 -21.04
CA GLN A 563 -2.04 -28.18 -21.75
C GLN A 563 -1.21 -26.89 -21.77
N GLU A 564 -0.69 -26.53 -22.95
CA GLU A 564 -0.20 -25.18 -23.21
C GLU A 564 -1.36 -24.20 -22.99
N GLN A 565 -1.24 -23.32 -21.99
CA GLN A 565 -2.08 -22.13 -21.91
C GLN A 565 -1.58 -21.09 -22.93
N PRO A 566 -2.47 -20.29 -23.52
CA PRO A 566 -2.08 -19.35 -24.56
C PRO A 566 -1.23 -18.23 -23.97
N GLU A 567 -0.06 -17.99 -24.58
CA GLU A 567 0.67 -16.73 -24.40
C GLU A 567 -0.26 -15.57 -24.81
N GLU A 568 -0.70 -14.77 -23.83
CA GLU A 568 -1.21 -13.44 -24.12
C GLU A 568 -0.05 -12.58 -24.61
N GLN A 569 0.07 -12.48 -25.94
CA GLN A 569 0.90 -11.48 -26.60
C GLN A 569 0.39 -10.10 -26.21
N THR A 570 0.96 -9.53 -25.16
CA THR A 570 0.76 -8.13 -24.83
C THR A 570 1.54 -7.32 -25.87
N GLN A 571 0.82 -6.61 -26.73
CA GLN A 571 1.41 -5.69 -27.70
C GLN A 571 2.25 -4.65 -26.95
N GLN A 572 3.55 -4.61 -27.23
CA GLN A 572 4.41 -3.49 -26.85
C GLN A 572 3.85 -2.22 -27.51
N PRO A 573 3.88 -1.06 -26.82
CA PRO A 573 3.58 0.20 -27.49
C PRO A 573 4.58 0.38 -28.63
N GLU A 574 4.11 0.56 -29.85
CA GLU A 574 4.96 0.97 -30.98
C GLU A 574 5.66 2.27 -30.60
N GLN A 575 6.96 2.19 -30.33
CA GLN A 575 7.81 3.37 -30.25
C GLN A 575 7.95 3.94 -31.66
N GLU A 576 7.29 5.08 -31.92
CA GLU A 576 7.57 5.89 -33.09
C GLU A 576 9.05 6.28 -33.08
N GLN A 577 9.84 5.62 -33.92
CA GLN A 577 11.20 6.04 -34.24
C GLN A 577 11.14 7.36 -35.02
N LEU A 578 11.15 8.46 -34.27
CA LEU A 578 11.27 9.80 -34.81
C LEU A 578 12.76 10.12 -35.08
N ALA A 579 12.99 10.90 -36.14
CA ALA A 579 14.32 11.19 -36.64
C ALA A 579 15.24 11.86 -35.57
N PRO A 580 16.53 11.52 -35.53
CA PRO A 580 17.47 12.09 -34.56
C PRO A 580 17.66 13.59 -34.82
N VAL A 581 17.43 14.40 -33.79
CA VAL A 581 17.73 15.84 -33.79
C VAL A 581 19.15 16.02 -33.23
N ASP A 582 20.02 16.74 -33.96
CA ASP A 582 21.43 16.97 -33.59
C ASP A 582 21.53 17.88 -32.35
N GLU A 583 21.87 17.29 -31.19
CA GLU A 583 21.99 17.95 -29.88
C GLU A 583 22.92 19.17 -29.89
N GLU A 584 24.14 19.02 -30.41
CA GLU A 584 25.12 20.12 -30.44
C GLU A 584 24.59 21.28 -31.27
N ASN A 585 23.88 20.96 -32.36
CA ASN A 585 23.27 21.96 -33.20
C ASN A 585 22.11 22.66 -32.49
N VAL A 586 21.24 21.92 -31.77
CA VAL A 586 20.12 22.50 -31.01
C VAL A 586 20.65 23.43 -29.93
N ILE A 587 21.62 22.99 -29.13
CA ILE A 587 22.23 23.81 -28.07
C ILE A 587 22.84 25.09 -28.67
N ARG A 588 23.61 24.96 -29.75
CA ARG A 588 24.21 26.11 -30.45
C ARG A 588 23.15 27.06 -30.99
N GLN A 589 22.10 26.53 -31.64
CA GLN A 589 20.99 27.32 -32.19
C GLN A 589 20.23 28.03 -31.07
N SER A 590 20.02 27.38 -29.92
CA SER A 590 19.37 27.98 -28.76
C SER A 590 20.19 29.13 -28.16
N LEU A 591 21.50 28.94 -27.98
CA LEU A 591 22.39 29.99 -27.48
C LEU A 591 22.50 31.18 -28.45
N ALA A 592 22.66 30.90 -29.75
CA ALA A 592 22.67 31.93 -30.79
C ALA A 592 21.33 32.67 -30.87
N ALA A 593 20.21 31.94 -30.75
CA ALA A 593 18.88 32.53 -30.74
C ALA A 593 18.68 33.43 -29.51
N ALA A 594 19.10 32.97 -28.33
CA ALA A 594 19.07 33.77 -27.11
C ALA A 594 19.86 35.08 -27.26
N GLU A 595 21.09 35.02 -27.79
CA GLU A 595 21.93 36.20 -28.00
C GLU A 595 21.31 37.21 -28.99
N LEU A 596 20.68 36.72 -30.07
CA LEU A 596 20.06 37.56 -31.09
C LEU A 596 18.77 38.23 -30.62
N ILE A 597 18.01 37.61 -29.71
CA ILE A 597 16.72 38.11 -29.23
C ILE A 597 16.79 38.80 -27.85
N GLN A 598 17.90 38.70 -27.10
CA GLN A 598 17.98 39.24 -25.73
C GLN A 598 17.67 40.75 -25.62
N ASP A 599 18.05 41.55 -26.63
CA ASP A 599 17.77 43.00 -26.65
C ASP A 599 16.42 43.35 -27.30
N ILE A 600 15.69 42.34 -27.79
CA ILE A 600 14.38 42.52 -28.41
C ILE A 600 13.35 42.57 -27.29
N ARG A 601 12.67 43.72 -27.16
CA ARG A 601 11.59 43.91 -26.19
C ARG A 601 10.51 42.83 -26.42
N GLY A 602 10.08 42.15 -25.35
CA GLY A 602 9.13 41.02 -25.42
C GLY A 602 9.75 39.63 -25.64
N PHE A 603 11.07 39.53 -25.78
CA PHE A 603 11.80 38.26 -25.98
C PHE A 603 12.91 38.01 -24.95
N SER A 604 13.12 38.90 -23.98
CA SER A 604 14.17 38.77 -22.95
C SER A 604 13.99 37.53 -22.07
N GLU A 605 12.77 37.24 -21.61
CA GLU A 605 12.48 36.03 -20.85
C GLU A 605 12.68 34.76 -21.69
N THR A 606 12.29 34.79 -22.97
CA THR A 606 12.53 33.67 -23.89
C THR A 606 14.03 33.44 -24.10
N ALA A 607 14.84 34.51 -24.20
CA ALA A 607 16.30 34.39 -24.29
C ALA A 607 16.91 33.73 -23.04
N GLN A 608 16.52 34.20 -21.86
CA GLN A 608 16.99 33.64 -20.58
C GLN A 608 16.56 32.18 -20.41
N TYR A 609 15.35 31.83 -20.85
CA TYR A 609 14.85 30.46 -20.85
C TYR A 609 15.69 29.55 -21.76
N LEU A 610 15.89 29.96 -23.02
CA LEU A 610 16.72 29.22 -23.99
C LEU A 610 18.15 29.04 -23.50
N GLN A 611 18.74 30.09 -22.91
CA GLN A 611 20.08 30.04 -22.37
C GLN A 611 20.19 29.04 -21.22
N ARG A 612 19.34 29.15 -20.20
CA ARG A 612 19.36 28.26 -19.02
C ARG A 612 19.15 26.79 -19.39
N LYS A 613 18.23 26.49 -20.29
CA LYS A 613 17.97 25.12 -20.74
C LYS A 613 19.10 24.57 -21.59
N ALA A 614 19.71 25.39 -22.44
CA ALA A 614 20.88 25.01 -23.23
C ALA A 614 22.10 24.72 -22.33
N GLU A 615 22.35 25.57 -21.33
CA GLU A 615 23.42 25.38 -20.34
C GLU A 615 23.19 24.09 -19.52
N GLY A 616 21.97 23.83 -19.04
CA GLY A 616 21.65 22.59 -18.32
C GLY A 616 21.84 21.31 -19.16
N LEU A 617 21.54 21.37 -20.46
CA LEU A 617 21.83 20.28 -21.40
C LEU A 617 23.35 20.10 -21.65
N GLN A 618 24.16 21.16 -21.53
CA GLN A 618 25.62 21.10 -21.66
C GLN A 618 26.30 20.48 -20.43
N GLU A 619 25.78 20.73 -19.23
CA GLU A 619 26.38 20.29 -17.96
C GLU A 619 26.17 18.79 -17.65
N ARG A 620 25.19 18.13 -18.29
CA ARG A 620 24.99 16.66 -18.32
C ARG A 620 24.85 15.96 -16.94
N GLU A 621 24.35 16.59 -15.90
CA GLU A 621 24.22 15.90 -14.60
C GLU A 621 22.95 15.03 -14.51
N PHE A 622 23.12 13.71 -14.47
CA PHE A 622 22.03 12.75 -14.18
C PHE A 622 22.22 12.11 -12.81
N THR A 623 21.16 12.01 -12.00
CA THR A 623 21.20 11.36 -10.69
C THR A 623 20.57 9.98 -10.75
N VAL A 624 21.35 8.95 -10.39
CA VAL A 624 20.92 7.55 -10.35
C VAL A 624 21.00 7.03 -8.92
N ALA A 625 19.87 6.59 -8.35
CA ALA A 625 19.80 6.11 -6.97
C ALA A 625 19.72 4.58 -6.89
N LEU A 626 20.57 3.94 -6.07
CA LEU A 626 20.53 2.50 -5.79
C LEU A 626 19.71 2.19 -4.54
N PHE A 627 18.88 1.16 -4.62
CA PHE A 627 18.04 0.63 -3.54
C PHE A 627 18.10 -0.90 -3.46
N GLY A 628 17.69 -1.45 -2.31
CA GLY A 628 17.65 -2.90 -2.04
C GLY A 628 17.93 -3.24 -0.57
N ALA A 629 17.52 -4.42 -0.12
CA ALA A 629 17.80 -4.94 1.23
C ALA A 629 19.30 -4.97 1.58
N PHE A 630 19.60 -5.10 2.87
CA PHE A 630 20.93 -5.38 3.37
C PHE A 630 21.44 -6.70 2.78
N SER A 631 22.72 -6.74 2.40
CA SER A 631 23.32 -7.89 1.69
C SER A 631 22.70 -8.27 0.34
N ALA A 632 21.84 -7.43 -0.26
CA ALA A 632 21.37 -7.63 -1.64
C ALA A 632 22.46 -7.46 -2.72
N GLY A 633 23.65 -7.02 -2.32
CA GLY A 633 24.79 -6.79 -3.19
C GLY A 633 24.83 -5.41 -3.87
N LYS A 634 24.22 -4.37 -3.25
CA LYS A 634 24.23 -2.99 -3.76
C LYS A 634 25.62 -2.43 -4.03
N SER A 635 26.49 -2.44 -3.03
CA SER A 635 27.86 -1.93 -3.16
C SER A 635 28.70 -2.79 -4.13
N SER A 636 28.46 -4.10 -4.18
CA SER A 636 29.08 -5.00 -5.17
C SER A 636 28.64 -4.67 -6.59
N PHE A 637 27.36 -4.39 -6.82
CA PHE A 637 26.82 -3.97 -8.10
C PHE A 637 27.34 -2.59 -8.51
N ALA A 638 27.36 -1.62 -7.58
CA ALA A 638 27.93 -0.31 -7.82
C ALA A 638 29.41 -0.39 -8.21
N ASN A 639 30.19 -1.23 -7.53
CA ASN A 639 31.59 -1.49 -7.89
C ASN A 639 31.72 -2.12 -9.28
N ALA A 640 30.85 -3.06 -9.64
CA ALA A 640 30.83 -3.66 -10.97
C ALA A 640 30.51 -2.62 -12.06
N LEU A 641 29.56 -1.74 -11.80
CA LEU A 641 29.18 -0.63 -12.68
C LEU A 641 30.33 0.38 -12.87
N LEU A 642 31.01 0.74 -11.78
CA LEU A 642 32.18 1.61 -11.80
C LEU A 642 33.42 0.95 -12.42
N GLY A 643 33.45 -0.39 -12.50
CA GLY A 643 34.56 -1.18 -13.03
C GLY A 643 35.69 -1.42 -12.02
N GLU A 644 35.63 -0.84 -10.83
CA GLU A 644 36.62 -0.96 -9.77
C GLU A 644 35.97 -1.09 -8.39
N ARG A 645 36.72 -1.63 -7.41
CA ARG A 645 36.29 -1.72 -6.01
C ARG A 645 36.43 -0.38 -5.30
N VAL A 646 35.45 0.50 -5.50
CA VAL A 646 35.43 1.87 -4.97
C VAL A 646 34.72 1.94 -3.61
N LEU A 647 33.49 1.41 -3.53
CA LEU A 647 32.68 1.37 -2.31
C LEU A 647 33.09 0.18 -1.43
N PRO A 648 33.36 0.39 -0.13
CA PRO A 648 33.64 -0.72 0.79
C PRO A 648 32.40 -1.58 1.00
N VAL A 649 32.59 -2.90 1.14
CA VAL A 649 31.53 -3.86 1.43
C VAL A 649 31.55 -4.11 2.94
N SER A 650 30.59 -3.58 3.70
CA SER A 650 30.46 -3.79 5.14
C SER A 650 29.30 -4.75 5.45
N PRO A 651 29.51 -5.79 6.29
CA PRO A 651 28.45 -6.70 6.73
C PRO A 651 27.63 -6.15 7.92
N ASN A 652 27.91 -4.94 8.40
CA ASN A 652 27.23 -4.38 9.57
C ASN A 652 26.04 -3.47 9.19
N PRO A 653 24.86 -3.66 9.79
CA PRO A 653 23.62 -2.95 9.44
C PRO A 653 23.53 -1.47 9.89
N MET A 654 24.60 -0.88 10.46
CA MET A 654 24.58 0.44 11.11
C MET A 654 25.29 1.56 10.34
N THR A 655 25.98 1.25 9.26
CA THR A 655 26.68 2.21 8.38
C THR A 655 25.72 2.78 7.35
N ALA A 656 24.98 3.82 7.73
CA ALA A 656 23.87 4.38 6.95
C ALA A 656 24.13 5.82 6.47
N ALA A 657 25.39 6.14 6.15
CA ALA A 657 25.74 7.38 5.45
C ALA A 657 25.40 7.28 3.96
N ILE A 658 24.87 8.36 3.38
CA ILE A 658 24.57 8.43 1.94
C ILE A 658 25.88 8.67 1.19
N ASN A 659 26.21 7.82 0.21
CA ASN A 659 27.42 8.00 -0.60
C ASN A 659 27.03 8.42 -2.02
N ARG A 660 27.56 9.55 -2.49
CA ARG A 660 27.39 10.02 -3.87
C ARG A 660 28.71 9.90 -4.62
N ILE A 661 28.73 9.09 -5.66
CA ILE A 661 29.87 8.98 -6.57
C ILE A 661 29.65 10.01 -7.68
N ARG A 662 30.44 11.09 -7.66
CA ARG A 662 30.28 12.25 -8.54
C ARG A 662 31.34 12.29 -9.66
N PRO A 663 31.04 12.92 -10.81
CA PRO A 663 32.03 13.23 -11.83
C PRO A 663 33.18 14.10 -11.30
N VAL A 664 34.39 13.88 -11.80
CA VAL A 664 35.56 14.72 -11.48
C VAL A 664 35.48 16.07 -12.20
N THR A 665 35.81 17.16 -11.51
CA THR A 665 35.88 18.52 -12.08
C THR A 665 37.26 19.13 -11.88
N GLY A 666 37.52 20.32 -12.44
CA GLY A 666 38.79 21.02 -12.24
C GLY A 666 39.12 21.31 -10.77
N ASP A 667 38.09 21.51 -9.93
CA ASP A 667 38.22 21.83 -8.51
C ASP A 667 38.06 20.59 -7.58
N THR A 668 37.68 19.44 -8.16
CA THR A 668 37.44 18.16 -7.45
C THR A 668 38.14 17.00 -8.17
N PRO A 669 39.42 16.74 -7.85
CA PRO A 669 40.22 15.75 -8.55
C PRO A 669 39.80 14.31 -8.20
N HIS A 670 40.19 13.36 -9.05
CA HIS A 670 39.97 11.93 -8.87
C HIS A 670 40.44 11.45 -7.48
N GLU A 671 39.65 10.54 -6.88
CA GLU A 671 39.90 9.93 -5.56
C GLU A 671 39.89 10.92 -4.38
N THR A 672 39.09 11.99 -4.48
CA THR A 672 38.80 12.89 -3.36
C THR A 672 37.38 12.75 -2.86
N ALA A 673 37.17 12.99 -1.57
CA ALA A 673 35.85 12.92 -0.94
C ALA A 673 35.57 14.17 -0.12
N ASP A 674 34.38 14.75 -0.26
CA ASP A 674 33.84 15.76 0.65
C ASP A 674 32.87 15.07 1.62
N VAL A 675 33.27 14.98 2.89
CA VAL A 675 32.50 14.34 3.97
C VAL A 675 31.71 15.41 4.71
N HIS A 676 30.39 15.35 4.61
CA HIS A 676 29.49 16.29 5.28
C HIS A 676 29.09 15.72 6.65
N LEU A 677 29.46 16.41 7.73
CA LEU A 677 29.16 15.99 9.09
C LEU A 677 27.77 16.48 9.54
N LYS A 678 27.08 15.63 10.31
CA LYS A 678 25.76 15.94 10.87
C LYS A 678 25.81 17.20 11.73
N THR A 679 24.73 17.98 11.67
CA THR A 679 24.51 19.06 12.64
C THR A 679 24.24 18.50 14.04
N GLU A 680 24.43 19.34 15.07
CA GLU A 680 24.16 18.97 16.46
C GLU A 680 22.71 18.47 16.66
N ALA A 681 21.74 19.12 16.02
CA ALA A 681 20.34 18.74 16.09
C ALA A 681 20.07 17.35 15.49
N MET A 682 20.71 17.03 14.35
CA MET A 682 20.57 15.74 13.68
C MET A 682 21.16 14.60 14.50
N LEU A 683 22.38 14.80 15.02
CA LEU A 683 23.05 13.82 15.87
C LEU A 683 22.29 13.61 17.20
N ALA A 684 21.80 14.69 17.82
CA ALA A 684 21.00 14.60 19.03
C ALA A 684 19.73 13.76 18.85
N ALA A 685 19.06 13.88 17.70
CA ALA A 685 17.90 13.05 17.38
C ALA A 685 18.26 11.56 17.22
N ASP A 686 19.40 11.24 16.58
CA ASP A 686 19.86 9.85 16.41
C ASP A 686 20.20 9.20 17.77
N VAL A 687 20.95 9.92 18.59
CA VAL A 687 21.35 9.46 19.93
C VAL A 687 20.12 9.31 20.83
N ARG A 688 19.16 10.25 20.76
CA ARG A 688 17.92 10.20 21.57
C ARG A 688 17.13 8.94 21.33
N ARG A 689 16.98 8.53 20.07
CA ARG A 689 16.28 7.29 19.71
C ARG A 689 16.92 6.06 20.35
N SER A 690 18.24 5.95 20.25
CA SER A 690 18.96 4.81 20.83
C SER A 690 18.91 4.81 22.36
N PHE A 691 18.97 5.99 22.99
CA PHE A 691 18.85 6.14 24.44
C PHE A 691 17.42 5.88 24.97
N GLU A 692 16.39 6.34 24.25
CA GLU A 692 14.98 6.06 24.54
C GLU A 692 14.65 4.57 24.42
N ALA A 693 15.19 3.89 23.41
CA ALA A 693 15.06 2.44 23.28
C ALA A 693 15.60 1.71 24.53
N LEU A 694 16.70 2.19 25.10
CA LEU A 694 17.29 1.66 26.34
C LEU A 694 16.66 2.22 27.64
N GLY A 695 15.62 3.05 27.53
CA GLY A 695 14.90 3.63 28.66
C GLY A 695 15.69 4.65 29.48
N GLN A 696 16.72 5.28 28.91
CA GLN A 696 17.54 6.30 29.59
C GLN A 696 17.51 7.62 28.83
N PRO A 697 16.66 8.59 29.21
CA PRO A 697 16.61 9.88 28.53
C PRO A 697 17.84 10.75 28.87
N PHE A 698 18.26 11.59 27.93
CA PHE A 698 19.28 12.62 28.14
C PHE A 698 18.81 14.00 27.66
N THR A 699 19.47 15.05 28.15
CA THR A 699 19.17 16.45 27.82
C THR A 699 20.10 17.03 26.76
N THR A 700 21.40 16.79 26.86
CA THR A 700 22.41 17.25 25.89
C THR A 700 23.27 16.10 25.37
N LEU A 701 23.94 16.27 24.23
CA LEU A 701 24.87 15.26 23.70
C LEU A 701 26.05 14.99 24.64
N GLU A 702 26.49 15.99 25.40
CA GLU A 702 27.55 15.84 26.42
C GLU A 702 27.06 14.99 27.61
N ASP A 703 25.79 15.17 28.01
CA ASP A 703 25.15 14.29 28.99
C ASP A 703 25.06 12.85 28.47
N ALA A 704 24.68 12.67 27.21
CA ALA A 704 24.59 11.36 26.57
C ALA A 704 25.96 10.67 26.53
N TYR A 705 27.03 11.38 26.15
CA TYR A 705 28.39 10.84 26.13
C TYR A 705 28.84 10.35 27.50
N THR A 706 28.55 11.12 28.56
CA THR A 706 28.91 10.76 29.94
C THR A 706 28.12 9.54 30.43
N GLN A 707 26.84 9.42 30.03
CA GLN A 707 25.97 8.30 30.41
C GLN A 707 26.24 7.01 29.61
N ALA A 708 26.78 7.13 28.38
CA ALA A 708 27.04 6.00 27.49
C ALA A 708 27.88 4.89 28.15
N ALA A 709 28.90 5.25 28.92
CA ALA A 709 29.76 4.29 29.63
C ALA A 709 28.96 3.37 30.59
N GLY A 710 28.03 3.95 31.37
CA GLY A 710 27.20 3.20 32.33
C GLY A 710 26.11 2.36 31.67
N ILE A 711 25.72 2.71 30.44
CA ILE A 711 24.78 1.93 29.62
C ILE A 711 25.47 0.67 29.10
N LEU A 712 26.71 0.80 28.63
CA LEU A 712 27.50 -0.30 28.07
C LEU A 712 27.91 -1.36 29.09
N GLU A 713 27.91 -1.06 30.39
CA GLU A 713 28.22 -2.02 31.47
C GLU A 713 27.04 -2.95 31.87
N LYS A 714 25.78 -2.59 31.60
CA LYS A 714 24.61 -3.42 31.98
C LYS A 714 24.31 -4.49 30.94
N GLN A 715 24.37 -5.78 31.29
CA GLN A 715 24.01 -6.89 30.38
C GLN A 715 22.48 -7.04 30.25
N SER A 716 21.96 -6.77 29.05
CA SER A 716 20.60 -7.06 28.61
C SER A 716 20.64 -7.45 27.14
N GLU A 717 20.10 -8.62 26.80
CA GLU A 717 20.26 -9.31 25.51
C GLU A 717 19.39 -8.72 24.38
N GLU A 718 18.35 -7.93 24.69
CA GLU A 718 17.31 -7.57 23.72
C GLU A 718 17.55 -6.28 22.91
N GLN A 719 18.69 -5.59 23.08
CA GLN A 719 18.89 -4.24 22.50
C GLN A 719 20.29 -3.98 21.94
N GLN A 720 20.94 -5.03 21.40
CA GLN A 720 22.34 -5.00 20.96
C GLN A 720 22.61 -3.93 19.87
N VAL A 721 21.67 -3.68 18.95
CA VAL A 721 21.79 -2.67 17.88
C VAL A 721 21.93 -1.24 18.43
N HIS A 722 21.13 -0.87 19.43
CA HIS A 722 21.22 0.47 20.03
C HIS A 722 22.50 0.64 20.84
N ARG A 723 23.05 -0.45 21.40
CA ARG A 723 24.28 -0.42 22.19
C ARG A 723 25.53 -0.22 21.34
N SER A 724 25.63 -0.90 20.21
CA SER A 724 26.73 -0.68 19.25
C SER A 724 26.72 0.74 18.70
N PHE A 725 25.55 1.30 18.37
CA PHE A 725 25.44 2.72 18.00
C PHE A 725 25.93 3.64 19.13
N ILE A 726 25.54 3.38 20.39
CA ILE A 726 25.98 4.17 21.54
C ILE A 726 27.49 4.02 21.79
N ALA A 727 28.05 2.83 21.57
CA ALA A 727 29.49 2.60 21.66
C ALA A 727 30.27 3.37 20.58
N ALA A 728 29.77 3.36 19.34
CA ALA A 728 30.33 4.13 18.23
C ALA A 728 30.27 5.64 18.51
N PHE A 729 29.11 6.14 18.94
CA PHE A 729 28.95 7.53 19.37
C PHE A 729 29.91 7.88 20.51
N GLN A 730 30.01 7.06 21.55
CA GLN A 730 30.92 7.32 22.66
C GLN A 730 32.37 7.39 22.19
N LYS A 731 32.79 6.50 21.30
CA LYS A 731 34.17 6.46 20.84
C LYS A 731 34.52 7.66 19.95
N GLY A 732 33.62 8.09 19.06
CA GLY A 732 33.88 9.19 18.12
C GLY A 732 33.52 10.60 18.63
N TYR A 733 32.64 10.75 19.63
CA TYR A 733 32.18 12.07 20.10
C TYR A 733 33.30 13.03 20.52
N PRO A 734 34.38 12.59 21.21
CA PRO A 734 35.50 13.47 21.55
C PRO A 734 36.21 14.10 20.34
N GLU A 735 36.21 13.41 19.21
CA GLU A 735 36.86 13.84 17.96
C GLU A 735 35.98 14.82 17.18
N PHE A 736 34.70 14.48 16.99
CA PHE A 736 33.82 15.22 16.06
C PHE A 736 32.94 16.31 16.68
N ASN A 737 32.85 16.42 18.02
CA ASN A 737 31.94 17.37 18.66
C ASN A 737 32.12 18.85 18.22
N GLN A 738 33.35 19.24 17.88
CA GLN A 738 33.69 20.60 17.45
C GLN A 738 33.51 20.83 15.94
N GLN A 739 33.24 19.78 15.17
CA GLN A 739 33.15 19.81 13.70
C GLN A 739 31.73 19.48 13.19
N LEU A 740 30.75 19.36 14.07
CA LEU A 740 29.36 19.07 13.69
C LEU A 740 28.80 20.19 12.80
N GLY A 741 28.33 19.81 11.60
CA GLY A 741 27.85 20.73 10.56
C GLY A 741 28.93 21.21 9.57
N ASP A 742 30.20 20.87 9.78
CA ASP A 742 31.28 21.18 8.83
C ASP A 742 31.38 20.14 7.70
N SER A 743 32.13 20.49 6.65
CA SER A 743 32.51 19.57 5.56
C SER A 743 34.01 19.33 5.55
N ILE A 744 34.43 18.07 5.55
CA ILE A 744 35.83 17.65 5.61
C ILE A 744 36.23 17.03 4.27
N ARG A 745 37.23 17.61 3.61
CA ARG A 745 37.83 17.01 2.41
C ARG A 745 38.88 15.97 2.77
N THR A 746 38.80 14.80 2.15
CA THR A 746 39.72 13.67 2.39
C THR A 746 40.04 12.91 1.10
N ASP A 747 40.94 11.94 1.18
CA ASP A 747 41.33 11.06 0.07
C ASP A 747 40.57 9.71 0.12
N ARG A 748 40.85 8.80 -0.82
CA ARG A 748 40.25 7.46 -0.87
C ARG A 748 40.39 6.67 0.43
N SER A 749 41.51 6.81 1.15
CA SER A 749 41.73 6.09 2.41
C SER A 749 40.83 6.64 3.53
N GLY A 750 40.68 7.97 3.57
CA GLY A 750 39.75 8.62 4.48
C GLY A 750 38.29 8.31 4.14
N PHE A 751 37.92 8.31 2.86
CA PHE A 751 36.61 7.88 2.39
C PHE A 751 36.26 6.48 2.90
N ALA A 752 37.14 5.51 2.67
CA ALA A 752 36.93 4.14 3.13
C ALA A 752 36.74 4.05 4.66
N ALA A 753 37.51 4.83 5.42
CA ALA A 753 37.38 4.88 6.88
C ALA A 753 36.05 5.51 7.35
N TYR A 754 35.59 6.61 6.74
CA TYR A 754 34.31 7.24 7.08
C TYR A 754 33.09 6.38 6.74
N VAL A 755 33.22 5.49 5.75
CA VAL A 755 32.15 4.55 5.39
C VAL A 755 32.19 3.28 6.25
N ALA A 756 33.36 2.73 6.54
CA ALA A 756 33.50 1.42 7.21
C ALA A 756 33.61 1.48 8.74
N GLU A 757 34.22 2.52 9.31
CA GLU A 757 34.45 2.63 10.76
C GLU A 757 33.23 3.25 11.46
N GLU A 758 32.53 2.46 12.29
CA GLU A 758 31.27 2.88 12.92
C GLU A 758 31.41 4.17 13.76
N GLU A 759 32.54 4.33 14.47
CA GLU A 759 32.84 5.51 15.28
C GLU A 759 32.98 6.82 14.49
N ARG A 760 33.21 6.72 13.18
CA ARG A 760 33.23 7.87 12.26
C ARG A 760 31.90 7.99 11.53
N SER A 761 31.42 6.88 10.97
CA SER A 761 30.18 6.82 10.17
C SER A 761 28.96 7.36 10.93
N CYS A 762 28.87 7.19 12.25
CA CYS A 762 27.74 7.70 13.03
C CYS A 762 27.62 9.24 13.02
N PHE A 763 28.71 9.97 12.73
CA PHE A 763 28.76 11.43 12.61
C PHE A 763 28.55 11.95 11.19
N VAL A 764 28.58 11.09 10.18
CA VAL A 764 28.50 11.45 8.77
C VAL A 764 27.04 11.56 8.33
N GLU A 765 26.69 12.65 7.67
CA GLU A 765 25.39 12.82 6.99
C GLU A 765 25.44 12.27 5.57
N SER A 766 26.42 12.71 4.79
CA SER A 766 26.65 12.26 3.41
C SER A 766 28.10 12.42 3.01
N ILE A 767 28.51 11.69 1.97
CA ILE A 767 29.85 11.79 1.38
C ILE A 767 29.73 11.94 -0.13
N ASP A 768 30.32 13.00 -0.67
CA ASP A 768 30.47 13.21 -2.10
C ASP A 768 31.88 12.73 -2.50
N PHE A 769 31.99 11.54 -3.12
CA PHE A 769 33.24 10.95 -3.59
C PHE A 769 33.42 11.17 -5.10
N TYR A 770 34.48 11.85 -5.50
CA TYR A 770 34.75 12.17 -6.91
C TYR A 770 35.61 11.07 -7.54
N PHE A 771 35.03 10.34 -8.49
CA PHE A 771 35.66 9.19 -9.13
C PHE A 771 35.56 9.27 -10.64
N ASP A 772 36.64 8.87 -11.33
CA ASP A 772 36.74 8.93 -12.79
C ASP A 772 36.49 7.53 -13.35
N ALA A 773 35.30 7.31 -13.89
CA ALA A 773 34.86 6.05 -14.48
C ALA A 773 34.10 6.34 -15.79
N PRO A 774 34.00 5.37 -16.74
CA PRO A 774 33.16 5.53 -17.92
C PRO A 774 31.74 5.99 -17.58
N PHE A 775 31.18 5.44 -16.50
CA PHE A 775 29.86 5.78 -15.98
C PHE A 775 29.74 7.26 -15.51
N THR A 776 30.72 7.75 -14.73
CA THR A 776 30.70 9.15 -14.24
C THR A 776 31.09 10.17 -15.31
N ARG A 777 31.86 9.77 -16.34
CA ARG A 777 32.17 10.60 -17.52
C ARG A 777 30.95 10.91 -18.38
N SER A 778 29.92 10.07 -18.32
CA SER A 778 28.62 10.33 -18.94
C SER A 778 27.79 11.38 -18.18
N GLY A 779 28.36 11.98 -17.12
CA GLY A 779 27.71 12.98 -16.28
C GLY A 779 26.79 12.39 -15.21
N VAL A 780 26.88 11.08 -14.98
CA VAL A 780 26.04 10.39 -14.01
C VAL A 780 26.63 10.50 -12.59
N THR A 781 25.82 10.92 -11.64
CA THR A 781 26.06 10.82 -10.21
C THR A 781 25.34 9.59 -9.66
N LEU A 782 26.10 8.65 -9.10
CA LEU A 782 25.56 7.43 -8.50
C LEU A 782 25.35 7.63 -6.99
N VAL A 783 24.13 7.48 -6.52
CA VAL A 783 23.81 7.61 -5.09
C VAL A 783 23.56 6.23 -4.51
N ASP A 784 24.46 5.76 -3.66
CA ASP A 784 24.27 4.57 -2.84
C ASP A 784 23.48 4.95 -1.59
N THR A 785 22.21 4.50 -1.54
CA THR A 785 21.33 4.78 -0.41
C THR A 785 21.43 3.67 0.64
N PRO A 786 21.31 3.99 1.94
CA PRO A 786 21.28 2.96 2.99
C PRO A 786 20.17 1.93 2.75
N GLY A 787 20.41 0.66 3.12
CA GLY A 787 19.42 -0.41 2.93
C GLY A 787 18.09 -0.15 3.63
N ALA A 788 17.00 -0.66 3.03
CA ALA A 788 15.64 -0.56 3.56
C ALA A 788 15.46 -1.22 4.95
N ASP A 789 16.38 -2.11 5.33
CA ASP A 789 16.48 -2.79 6.64
C ASP A 789 16.99 -1.91 7.78
N SER A 790 17.48 -0.70 7.50
CA SER A 790 18.00 0.13 8.57
C SER A 790 16.86 0.54 9.52
N ILE A 791 17.03 0.21 10.80
CA ILE A 791 16.10 0.41 11.95
C ILE A 791 15.73 1.90 12.17
N ASN A 792 16.12 2.78 11.26
CA ASN A 792 16.00 4.22 11.34
C ASN A 792 14.93 4.73 10.37
N ALA A 793 13.83 5.22 10.93
CA ALA A 793 12.79 6.01 10.25
C ALA A 793 13.33 7.23 9.45
N ARG A 794 14.59 7.63 9.66
CA ARG A 794 15.28 8.66 8.87
C ARG A 794 15.74 8.15 7.49
N HIS A 795 16.05 6.87 7.33
CA HIS A 795 16.50 6.33 6.04
C HIS A 795 15.34 6.12 5.05
N THR A 796 14.11 5.90 5.53
CA THR A 796 12.93 5.83 4.65
C THR A 796 12.57 7.20 4.06
N GLY A 797 12.68 8.28 4.83
CA GLY A 797 12.42 9.65 4.34
C GLY A 797 13.46 10.09 3.30
N VAL A 798 14.75 9.87 3.59
CA VAL A 798 15.85 10.12 2.64
C VAL A 798 15.69 9.28 1.36
N ALA A 799 15.36 7.99 1.50
CA ALA A 799 15.10 7.11 0.36
C ALA A 799 13.95 7.65 -0.52
N PHE A 800 12.89 8.14 0.09
CA PHE A 800 11.75 8.74 -0.61
C PHE A 800 12.14 10.02 -1.38
N ASP A 801 12.93 10.91 -0.78
CA ASP A 801 13.41 12.13 -1.45
C ASP A 801 14.28 11.81 -2.68
N TYR A 802 15.12 10.77 -2.60
CA TYR A 802 15.87 10.31 -3.77
C TYR A 802 14.97 9.67 -4.83
N ILE A 803 13.92 8.92 -4.47
CA ILE A 803 12.96 8.41 -5.45
C ILE A 803 12.23 9.57 -6.16
N LYS A 804 11.86 10.63 -5.41
CA LYS A 804 11.21 11.83 -5.95
C LYS A 804 12.11 12.53 -6.98
N ASN A 805 13.38 12.76 -6.62
CA ASN A 805 14.27 13.66 -7.35
C ASN A 805 15.28 12.97 -8.29
N ALA A 806 15.48 11.65 -8.22
CA ALA A 806 16.40 10.94 -9.10
C ALA A 806 15.83 10.82 -10.53
N ASP A 807 16.73 10.89 -11.52
CA ASP A 807 16.42 10.69 -12.93
C ASP A 807 16.23 9.20 -13.26
N ALA A 808 16.92 8.31 -12.54
CA ALA A 808 16.72 6.86 -12.60
C ALA A 808 16.86 6.19 -11.22
N VAL A 809 16.15 5.07 -11.05
CA VAL A 809 16.11 4.28 -9.82
C VAL A 809 16.53 2.84 -10.13
N LEU A 810 17.56 2.34 -9.45
CA LEU A 810 18.06 0.96 -9.57
C LEU A 810 17.72 0.17 -8.30
N PHE A 811 16.80 -0.79 -8.40
CA PHE A 811 16.42 -1.67 -7.30
C PHE A 811 17.11 -3.03 -7.42
N ILE A 812 17.89 -3.41 -6.41
CA ILE A 812 18.74 -4.60 -6.43
C ILE A 812 18.21 -5.63 -5.43
N THR A 813 17.98 -6.85 -5.91
CA THR A 813 17.60 -8.01 -5.11
C THR A 813 18.55 -9.18 -5.38
N TYR A 814 18.73 -10.07 -4.39
CA TYR A 814 19.70 -11.17 -4.48
C TYR A 814 19.05 -12.45 -5.02
N TYR A 815 19.76 -13.22 -5.86
CA TYR A 815 19.25 -14.42 -6.53
C TYR A 815 18.52 -15.41 -5.62
N ASN A 816 19.11 -15.76 -4.46
CA ASN A 816 18.54 -16.72 -3.51
C ASN A 816 17.43 -16.15 -2.61
N HIS A 817 17.34 -14.82 -2.52
CA HIS A 817 16.46 -14.11 -1.58
C HIS A 817 15.71 -13.00 -2.31
N ALA A 818 15.18 -13.33 -3.49
CA ALA A 818 14.35 -12.39 -4.20
C ALA A 818 13.10 -12.07 -3.35
N PHE A 819 12.94 -10.80 -2.99
CA PHE A 819 11.85 -10.27 -2.16
C PHE A 819 11.85 -10.75 -0.71
N ALA A 820 12.96 -10.52 0.01
CA ALA A 820 12.98 -10.62 1.46
C ALA A 820 11.94 -9.66 2.10
N ARG A 821 11.56 -9.90 3.36
CA ARG A 821 10.54 -9.12 4.08
C ARG A 821 10.74 -7.60 4.04
N ALA A 822 11.98 -7.13 4.07
CA ALA A 822 12.29 -5.70 3.99
C ALA A 822 12.19 -5.11 2.57
N ASP A 823 12.42 -5.91 1.54
CA ASP A 823 12.15 -5.51 0.16
C ASP A 823 10.65 -5.25 -0.03
N ARG A 824 9.78 -6.01 0.65
CA ARG A 824 8.32 -5.86 0.56
C ARG A 824 7.83 -4.48 1.01
N GLU A 825 8.25 -3.99 2.17
CA GLU A 825 7.78 -2.69 2.69
C GLU A 825 8.21 -1.55 1.77
N PHE A 826 9.44 -1.62 1.27
CA PHE A 826 9.96 -0.65 0.31
C PHE A 826 9.22 -0.70 -1.03
N LEU A 827 8.91 -1.89 -1.54
CA LEU A 827 8.15 -2.06 -2.79
C LEU A 827 6.69 -1.61 -2.66
N ILE A 828 6.07 -1.80 -1.49
CA ILE A 828 4.75 -1.23 -1.19
C ILE A 828 4.82 0.30 -1.25
N GLN A 829 5.85 0.91 -0.65
CA GLN A 829 6.05 2.36 -0.71
C GLN A 829 6.26 2.86 -2.13
N LEU A 830 7.04 2.15 -2.94
CA LEU A 830 7.20 2.43 -4.38
C LEU A 830 5.88 2.31 -5.13
N GLY A 831 5.12 1.24 -4.89
CA GLY A 831 3.79 1.04 -5.47
C GLY A 831 2.83 2.20 -5.14
N ARG A 832 2.90 2.76 -3.93
CA ARG A 832 2.11 3.94 -3.53
C ARG A 832 2.42 5.17 -4.38
N VAL A 833 3.65 5.36 -4.87
CA VAL A 833 4.03 6.57 -5.62
C VAL A 833 4.24 6.38 -7.10
N LYS A 834 4.18 5.15 -7.62
CA LYS A 834 4.43 4.84 -9.03
C LYS A 834 3.58 5.69 -9.99
N ASP A 835 2.28 5.82 -9.73
CA ASP A 835 1.35 6.57 -10.59
C ASP A 835 1.57 8.11 -10.56
N ALA A 836 2.40 8.61 -9.64
CA ALA A 836 2.71 10.04 -9.54
C ALA A 836 3.86 10.46 -10.47
N PHE A 837 4.59 9.53 -11.09
CA PHE A 837 5.71 9.81 -11.99
C PHE A 837 5.28 9.73 -13.47
N GLU A 838 5.77 10.65 -14.30
CA GLU A 838 5.40 10.75 -15.73
C GLU A 838 6.11 9.74 -16.64
N MET A 839 7.28 9.22 -16.23
CA MET A 839 8.07 8.23 -16.96
C MET A 839 8.44 7.03 -16.06
N ASP A 840 8.51 5.83 -16.65
CA ASP A 840 8.98 4.63 -15.95
C ASP A 840 10.51 4.62 -15.83
N LYS A 841 11.00 5.31 -14.80
CA LYS A 841 12.42 5.52 -14.49
C LYS A 841 13.03 4.42 -13.61
N MET A 842 12.34 3.29 -13.43
CA MET A 842 12.73 2.24 -12.47
C MET A 842 13.29 0.99 -13.16
N PHE A 843 14.43 0.52 -12.69
CA PHE A 843 15.10 -0.71 -13.13
C PHE A 843 15.25 -1.68 -11.96
N PHE A 844 14.93 -2.95 -12.21
CA PHE A 844 15.00 -4.03 -11.23
C PHE A 844 16.13 -4.98 -11.62
N ILE A 845 16.98 -5.33 -10.65
CA ILE A 845 18.22 -6.07 -10.87
C ILE A 845 18.22 -7.30 -9.96
N VAL A 846 18.24 -8.49 -10.56
CA VAL A 846 18.47 -9.76 -9.86
C VAL A 846 19.97 -10.05 -9.89
N ASN A 847 20.65 -9.82 -8.77
CA ASN A 847 22.09 -9.98 -8.64
C ASN A 847 22.48 -11.41 -8.25
N ALA A 848 23.74 -11.80 -8.46
CA ALA A 848 24.31 -13.13 -8.22
C ALA A 848 23.69 -14.25 -9.08
N ILE A 849 23.41 -13.95 -10.35
CA ILE A 849 22.81 -14.92 -11.28
C ILE A 849 23.74 -16.08 -11.66
N ASP A 850 25.02 -15.95 -11.35
CA ASP A 850 26.04 -17.00 -11.47
C ASP A 850 25.79 -18.20 -10.54
N LEU A 851 24.93 -18.04 -9.53
CA LEU A 851 24.49 -19.13 -8.67
C LEU A 851 23.56 -20.12 -9.38
N ALA A 852 22.96 -19.74 -10.51
CA ALA A 852 22.09 -20.61 -11.28
C ALA A 852 22.88 -21.80 -11.85
N ALA A 853 22.36 -23.02 -11.67
CA ALA A 853 23.03 -24.20 -12.23
C ALA A 853 23.01 -24.25 -13.77
N ASN A 854 22.04 -23.59 -14.40
CA ASN A 854 21.86 -23.50 -15.86
C ASN A 854 20.93 -22.33 -16.25
N ASP A 855 20.86 -22.03 -17.56
CA ASP A 855 20.03 -20.95 -18.11
C ASP A 855 18.52 -21.13 -17.86
N THR A 856 18.03 -22.36 -17.74
CA THR A 856 16.62 -22.63 -17.44
C THR A 856 16.26 -22.13 -16.04
N GLU A 857 17.07 -22.49 -15.05
CA GLU A 857 16.92 -22.07 -13.65
C GLU A 857 17.02 -20.55 -13.51
N ARG A 858 17.95 -19.93 -14.25
CA ARG A 858 18.06 -18.48 -14.37
C ARG A 858 16.74 -17.85 -14.84
N GLN A 859 16.15 -18.37 -15.91
CA GLN A 859 14.93 -17.82 -16.50
C GLN A 859 13.71 -18.00 -15.58
N GLU A 860 13.63 -19.14 -14.89
CA GLU A 860 12.58 -19.42 -13.93
C GLU A 860 12.63 -18.40 -12.75
N VAL A 861 13.84 -18.06 -12.22
CA VAL A 861 13.98 -17.03 -11.15
C VAL A 861 13.51 -15.67 -11.64
N ILE A 862 13.98 -15.22 -12.81
CA ILE A 862 13.59 -13.92 -13.39
C ILE A 862 12.06 -13.84 -13.57
N THR A 863 11.43 -14.95 -13.98
CA THR A 863 9.97 -15.02 -14.18
C THR A 863 9.22 -14.95 -12.86
N TYR A 864 9.68 -15.66 -11.83
CA TYR A 864 9.15 -15.53 -10.47
C TYR A 864 9.23 -14.08 -9.98
N VAL A 865 10.38 -13.44 -10.19
CA VAL A 865 10.61 -12.07 -9.73
C VAL A 865 9.68 -11.07 -10.41
N ARG A 866 9.47 -11.22 -11.72
CA ARG A 866 8.53 -10.41 -12.49
C ARG A 866 7.11 -10.51 -11.95
N ASN A 867 6.65 -11.72 -11.63
CA ASN A 867 5.29 -11.95 -11.14
C ASN A 867 5.07 -11.32 -9.76
N GLU A 868 6.06 -11.38 -8.87
CA GLU A 868 5.98 -10.72 -7.55
C GLU A 868 5.91 -9.19 -7.68
N LEU A 869 6.72 -8.57 -8.55
CA LEU A 869 6.64 -7.12 -8.81
C LEU A 869 5.26 -6.69 -9.29
N GLN A 870 4.62 -7.50 -10.15
CA GLN A 870 3.27 -7.23 -10.62
C GLN A 870 2.23 -7.29 -9.48
N ARG A 871 2.38 -8.22 -8.53
CA ARG A 871 1.51 -8.30 -7.33
C ARG A 871 1.61 -7.05 -6.46
N PHE A 872 2.78 -6.42 -6.39
CA PHE A 872 2.99 -5.14 -5.68
C PHE A 872 2.55 -3.89 -6.47
N GLY A 873 1.84 -4.06 -7.59
CA GLY A 873 1.33 -2.94 -8.39
C GLY A 873 2.33 -2.38 -9.40
N ILE A 874 3.53 -2.98 -9.53
CA ILE A 874 4.54 -2.55 -10.51
C ILE A 874 4.25 -3.26 -11.83
N ARG A 875 3.38 -2.64 -12.63
CA ARG A 875 3.04 -3.13 -13.98
C ARG A 875 4.22 -2.86 -14.93
N PHE A 876 4.69 -3.87 -15.65
CA PHE A 876 5.81 -3.83 -16.62
C PHE A 876 7.21 -3.44 -16.07
N PRO A 877 7.79 -4.18 -15.11
CA PRO A 877 9.11 -3.85 -14.57
C PRO A 877 10.25 -4.05 -15.60
N ARG A 878 11.15 -3.06 -15.76
CA ARG A 878 12.43 -3.22 -16.48
C ARG A 878 13.35 -4.12 -15.65
N LEU A 879 13.36 -5.44 -15.93
CA LEU A 879 14.01 -6.45 -15.09
C LEU A 879 15.23 -7.07 -15.78
N SER A 880 16.39 -6.94 -15.16
CA SER A 880 17.67 -7.48 -15.62
C SER A 880 18.29 -8.44 -14.61
N GLY A 881 18.94 -9.50 -15.11
CA GLY A 881 19.62 -10.49 -14.27
C GLY A 881 21.14 -10.45 -14.48
N VAL A 882 21.89 -10.17 -13.40
CA VAL A 882 23.33 -9.87 -13.44
C VAL A 882 24.14 -10.66 -12.41
N SER A 883 25.44 -10.84 -12.66
CA SER A 883 26.42 -11.27 -11.66
C SER A 883 27.45 -10.16 -11.43
N SER A 884 27.31 -9.41 -10.33
CA SER A 884 28.28 -8.35 -9.99
C SER A 884 29.68 -8.91 -9.76
N LEU A 885 29.80 -10.15 -9.30
CA LEU A 885 31.08 -10.82 -9.07
C LEU A 885 31.79 -11.13 -10.39
N GLN A 886 31.08 -11.80 -11.32
CA GLN A 886 31.63 -12.12 -12.63
C GLN A 886 31.91 -10.86 -13.46
N ALA A 887 31.13 -9.78 -13.30
CA ALA A 887 31.31 -8.55 -14.07
C ALA A 887 32.70 -7.91 -13.90
N LEU A 888 33.40 -8.17 -12.79
CA LEU A 888 34.77 -7.72 -12.55
C LEU A 888 35.83 -8.58 -13.26
N GLU A 889 35.48 -9.81 -13.66
CA GLU A 889 36.38 -10.75 -14.35
C GLU A 889 36.04 -10.86 -15.86
N ASP A 890 34.76 -11.08 -16.18
CA ASP A 890 34.18 -11.22 -17.51
C ASP A 890 32.83 -10.48 -17.59
N ARG A 891 32.86 -9.29 -18.19
CA ARG A 891 31.71 -8.37 -18.25
C ARG A 891 30.58 -8.88 -19.16
N GLU A 892 30.88 -9.66 -20.20
CA GLU A 892 29.84 -10.18 -21.11
C GLU A 892 29.08 -11.36 -20.50
N ALA A 893 29.80 -12.32 -19.91
CA ALA A 893 29.19 -13.48 -19.27
C ALA A 893 28.32 -13.10 -18.06
N SER A 894 28.64 -11.97 -17.41
CA SER A 894 27.95 -11.50 -16.21
C SER A 894 26.53 -10.95 -16.43
N GLY A 895 26.12 -10.66 -17.67
CA GLY A 895 24.87 -9.95 -17.97
C GLY A 895 24.92 -8.44 -17.72
N MET A 896 26.01 -7.89 -17.15
CA MET A 896 26.17 -6.46 -16.91
C MET A 896 26.18 -5.65 -18.22
N ALA A 897 26.85 -6.13 -19.26
CA ALA A 897 26.92 -5.44 -20.54
C ALA A 897 25.54 -5.22 -21.21
N ALA A 898 24.63 -6.20 -21.09
CA ALA A 898 23.28 -6.08 -21.61
C ALA A 898 22.46 -5.03 -20.83
N PHE A 899 22.59 -5.03 -19.49
CA PHE A 899 21.98 -4.02 -18.64
C PHE A 899 22.52 -2.62 -18.95
N GLU A 900 23.85 -2.46 -19.09
CA GLU A 900 24.48 -1.17 -19.40
C GLU A 900 24.02 -0.61 -20.74
N LEU A 901 23.82 -1.47 -21.74
CA LEU A 901 23.30 -1.06 -23.04
C LEU A 901 21.87 -0.51 -22.93
N GLU A 902 20.98 -1.25 -22.24
CA GLU A 902 19.60 -0.82 -21.99
C GLU A 902 19.55 0.47 -21.16
N PHE A 903 20.40 0.56 -20.14
CA PHE A 903 20.45 1.69 -19.23
C PHE A 903 21.03 2.94 -19.90
N HIS A 904 22.09 2.81 -20.70
CA HIS A 904 22.62 3.91 -21.50
C HIS A 904 21.62 4.38 -22.56
N HIS A 905 20.91 3.47 -23.23
CA HIS A 905 19.83 3.85 -24.16
C HIS A 905 18.75 4.69 -23.47
N PHE A 906 18.35 4.31 -22.25
CA PHE A 906 17.40 5.11 -21.47
C PHE A 906 17.95 6.51 -21.13
N LEU A 907 19.20 6.62 -20.65
CA LEU A 907 19.81 7.89 -20.29
C LEU A 907 20.04 8.80 -21.51
N GLU A 908 20.56 8.25 -22.62
CA GLU A 908 20.94 9.02 -23.81
C GLU A 908 19.80 9.24 -24.80
N ASP A 909 18.94 8.25 -25.03
CA ASP A 909 17.93 8.32 -26.10
C ASP A 909 16.52 8.65 -25.56
N GLU A 910 16.13 8.16 -24.38
CA GLU A 910 14.80 8.45 -23.82
C GLU A 910 14.78 9.81 -23.08
N LEU A 911 15.61 9.99 -22.05
CA LEU A 911 15.61 11.22 -21.25
C LEU A 911 16.12 12.44 -22.02
N LYS A 912 17.21 12.28 -22.76
CA LYS A 912 17.86 13.38 -23.48
C LYS A 912 17.03 13.85 -24.68
N SER A 913 16.42 12.94 -25.43
CA SER A 913 15.63 13.32 -26.62
C SER A 913 14.40 14.16 -26.27
N VAL A 914 13.81 13.97 -25.08
CA VAL A 914 12.71 14.80 -24.57
C VAL A 914 13.22 16.22 -24.31
N ALA A 915 14.33 16.38 -23.60
CA ALA A 915 14.92 17.69 -23.30
C ALA A 915 15.35 18.44 -24.56
N VAL A 916 16.03 17.76 -25.49
CA VAL A 916 16.48 18.33 -26.77
C VAL A 916 15.28 18.77 -27.63
N ARG A 917 14.20 17.99 -27.65
CA ARG A 917 12.99 18.31 -28.42
C ARG A 917 12.27 19.55 -27.89
N VAL A 918 12.09 19.64 -26.57
CA VAL A 918 11.50 20.82 -25.93
C VAL A 918 12.31 22.07 -26.27
N LEU A 919 13.64 21.98 -26.21
CA LEU A 919 14.53 23.07 -26.55
C LEU A 919 14.44 23.47 -28.03
N HIS A 920 14.46 22.49 -28.94
CA HIS A 920 14.31 22.71 -30.38
C HIS A 920 12.96 23.36 -30.75
N GLU A 921 11.86 22.83 -30.22
CA GLU A 921 10.51 23.40 -30.41
C GLU A 921 10.43 24.83 -29.88
N THR A 922 11.10 25.14 -28.77
CA THR A 922 11.14 26.50 -28.22
C THR A 922 11.86 27.47 -29.17
N VAL A 923 12.97 27.05 -29.78
CA VAL A 923 13.68 27.86 -30.79
C VAL A 923 12.80 28.09 -32.02
N GLU A 924 12.16 27.04 -32.53
CA GLU A 924 11.24 27.10 -33.67
C GLU A 924 10.09 28.09 -33.42
N ASN A 925 9.44 27.96 -32.27
CA ASN A 925 8.36 28.85 -31.85
C ASN A 925 8.83 30.29 -31.71
N THR A 926 10.04 30.51 -31.20
CA THR A 926 10.64 31.84 -31.03
C THR A 926 10.91 32.51 -32.38
N VAL A 927 11.50 31.79 -33.33
CA VAL A 927 11.78 32.30 -34.68
C VAL A 927 10.47 32.56 -35.43
N SER A 928 9.49 31.64 -35.32
CA SER A 928 8.17 31.82 -35.93
C SER A 928 7.47 33.07 -35.39
N ARG A 929 7.50 33.28 -34.07
CA ARG A 929 6.96 34.45 -33.37
C ARG A 929 7.57 35.76 -33.88
N LEU A 930 8.91 35.85 -33.93
CA LEU A 930 9.58 37.07 -34.40
C LEU A 930 9.22 37.37 -35.86
N GLY A 931 9.16 36.35 -36.72
CA GLY A 931 8.79 36.50 -38.12
C GLY A 931 7.32 36.93 -38.32
N ALA A 932 6.40 36.39 -37.53
CA ALA A 932 4.99 36.76 -37.55
C ALA A 932 4.81 38.24 -37.17
N LEU A 933 5.43 38.67 -36.07
CA LEU A 933 5.37 40.05 -35.60
C LEU A 933 5.89 41.05 -36.65
N ILE A 934 6.99 40.73 -37.34
CA ILE A 934 7.53 41.57 -38.42
C ILE A 934 6.52 41.69 -39.58
N ARG A 935 6.01 40.55 -40.10
CA ARG A 935 5.07 40.54 -41.23
C ARG A 935 3.77 41.28 -40.91
N GLN A 936 3.25 41.08 -39.70
CA GLN A 936 2.03 41.72 -39.22
C GLN A 936 2.22 43.23 -39.07
N THR A 937 3.34 43.66 -38.49
CA THR A 937 3.68 45.07 -38.38
C THR A 937 3.75 45.72 -39.77
N GLU A 938 4.36 45.04 -40.75
CA GLU A 938 4.44 45.55 -42.13
C GLU A 938 3.07 45.71 -42.78
N SER A 939 2.15 44.75 -42.62
CA SER A 939 0.79 44.91 -43.14
C SER A 939 0.03 46.04 -42.45
N ASN A 940 0.26 46.21 -41.14
CA ASN A 940 -0.41 47.20 -40.31
C ASN A 940 0.14 48.63 -40.46
N LEU A 941 1.34 48.81 -41.04
CA LEU A 941 1.89 50.15 -41.34
C LEU A 941 0.95 50.98 -42.22
N SER A 942 0.23 50.34 -43.16
CA SER A 942 -0.74 51.01 -44.04
C SER A 942 -1.97 51.56 -43.32
N ARG A 943 -2.31 50.98 -42.16
CA ARG A 943 -3.45 51.28 -41.29
C ARG A 943 -2.99 51.60 -39.86
N LYS A 944 -1.86 52.28 -39.74
CA LYS A 944 -1.16 52.51 -38.47
C LYS A 944 -2.05 53.09 -37.37
N GLU A 945 -2.83 54.14 -37.67
CA GLU A 945 -3.68 54.80 -36.67
C GLU A 945 -4.80 53.89 -36.16
N GLU A 946 -5.39 53.08 -37.04
CA GLU A 946 -6.42 52.08 -36.71
C GLU A 946 -5.83 50.97 -35.83
N ARG A 947 -4.69 50.39 -36.21
CA ARG A 947 -4.03 49.35 -35.41
C ARG A 947 -3.58 49.87 -34.04
N LEU A 948 -3.07 51.10 -33.95
CA LEU A 948 -2.74 51.71 -32.65
C LEU A 948 -3.96 51.90 -31.74
N GLN A 949 -5.16 52.04 -32.30
CA GLN A 949 -6.40 52.07 -31.54
C GLN A 949 -6.82 50.67 -31.11
N GLU A 950 -6.78 49.67 -31.99
CA GLU A 950 -7.03 48.26 -31.68
C GLU A 950 -6.10 47.76 -30.57
N LEU A 951 -4.80 48.08 -30.62
CA LEU A 951 -3.84 47.72 -29.59
C LEU A 951 -4.13 48.37 -28.22
N ARG A 952 -4.74 49.56 -28.20
CA ARG A 952 -5.18 50.20 -26.95
C ARG A 952 -6.39 49.49 -26.35
N GLU A 953 -7.33 49.07 -27.19
CA GLU A 953 -8.49 48.30 -26.78
C GLU A 953 -8.08 46.90 -26.30
N LEU A 954 -7.17 46.25 -27.02
CA LEU A 954 -6.57 44.97 -26.65
C LEU A 954 -5.87 45.04 -25.29
N GLU A 955 -5.06 46.09 -25.05
CA GLU A 955 -4.41 46.31 -23.76
C GLU A 955 -5.44 46.40 -22.61
N GLN A 956 -6.55 47.11 -22.82
CA GLN A 956 -7.62 47.20 -21.82
C GLN A 956 -8.30 45.85 -21.58
N GLN A 957 -8.53 45.06 -22.64
CA GLN A 957 -9.12 43.72 -22.53
C GLN A 957 -8.21 42.77 -21.75
N VAL A 958 -6.90 42.75 -22.05
CA VAL A 958 -5.90 41.94 -21.33
C VAL A 958 -5.84 42.34 -19.85
N ARG A 959 -5.75 43.64 -19.54
CA ARG A 959 -5.72 44.13 -18.15
C ARG A 959 -7.01 43.80 -17.40
N SER A 960 -8.15 43.87 -18.07
CA SER A 960 -9.45 43.52 -17.49
C SER A 960 -9.53 42.02 -17.18
N ARG A 961 -9.05 41.17 -18.10
CA ARG A 961 -9.03 39.71 -17.94
C ARG A 961 -8.21 39.28 -16.72
N PHE A 962 -7.00 39.82 -16.58
CA PHE A 962 -6.10 39.46 -15.48
C PHE A 962 -6.27 40.34 -14.24
N ARG A 963 -7.46 40.95 -14.05
CA ARG A 963 -7.76 41.78 -12.88
C ARG A 963 -7.83 40.96 -11.57
N SER A 964 -8.18 39.70 -11.66
CA SER A 964 -8.28 38.77 -10.52
C SER A 964 -7.44 37.52 -10.75
N SER A 965 -6.91 36.95 -9.66
CA SER A 965 -6.16 35.69 -9.69
C SER A 965 -7.08 34.48 -9.99
N PRO A 966 -6.61 33.48 -10.75
CA PRO A 966 -7.30 32.22 -10.93
C PRO A 966 -7.14 31.26 -9.74
N ALA A 967 -6.54 31.67 -8.63
CA ALA A 967 -6.27 30.80 -7.49
C ALA A 967 -7.54 30.19 -6.86
N ALA A 968 -8.60 30.97 -6.64
CA ALA A 968 -9.80 30.50 -5.95
C ALA A 968 -10.45 29.21 -6.53
N PRO A 969 -10.67 29.07 -7.86
CA PRO A 969 -11.16 27.81 -8.43
C PRO A 969 -10.15 26.67 -8.30
N LEU A 970 -8.85 26.92 -8.49
CA LEU A 970 -7.80 25.91 -8.35
C LEU A 970 -7.68 25.39 -6.91
N ILE A 971 -7.80 26.28 -5.92
CA ILE A 971 -7.85 25.93 -4.50
C ILE A 971 -9.04 25.02 -4.22
N ARG A 972 -10.24 25.35 -4.72
CA ARG A 972 -11.43 24.49 -4.50
C ARG A 972 -11.29 23.11 -5.14
N GLU A 973 -10.69 23.03 -6.32
CA GLU A 973 -10.40 21.74 -6.96
C GLU A 973 -9.38 20.93 -6.17
N GLY A 974 -8.30 21.58 -5.70
CA GLY A 974 -7.29 20.97 -4.85
C GLY A 974 -7.82 20.53 -3.48
N GLU A 975 -8.71 21.30 -2.86
CA GLU A 975 -9.38 20.92 -1.60
C GLU A 975 -10.24 19.67 -1.77
N ARG A 976 -10.98 19.57 -2.87
CA ARG A 976 -11.79 18.39 -3.19
C ARG A 976 -10.91 17.16 -3.41
N GLU A 977 -9.82 17.32 -4.17
CA GLU A 977 -8.85 16.24 -4.38
C GLU A 977 -8.23 15.78 -3.04
N LEU A 978 -7.85 16.73 -2.17
CA LEU A 978 -7.34 16.41 -0.83
C LEU A 978 -8.34 15.62 0.01
N GLU A 979 -9.62 16.01 0.01
CA GLU A 979 -10.70 15.26 0.69
C GLU A 979 -10.83 13.83 0.14
N GLU A 980 -10.78 13.67 -1.19
CA GLU A 980 -10.88 12.37 -1.84
C GLU A 980 -9.69 11.46 -1.53
N LEU A 981 -8.46 12.01 -1.57
CA LEU A 981 -7.24 11.27 -1.29
C LEU A 981 -7.16 10.80 0.18
N LEU A 982 -7.55 11.67 1.12
CA LEU A 982 -7.51 11.36 2.56
C LEU A 982 -8.59 10.38 3.00
N ARG A 983 -9.77 10.38 2.35
CA ARG A 983 -10.92 9.50 2.70
C ARG A 983 -10.55 8.02 2.79
N TYR A 984 -9.54 7.57 2.05
CA TYR A 984 -9.11 6.18 2.00
C TYR A 984 -7.82 5.88 2.77
N VAL A 985 -7.13 6.89 3.31
CA VAL A 985 -5.86 6.69 4.05
C VAL A 985 -6.09 5.82 5.28
N GLN A 986 -7.11 6.13 6.07
CA GLN A 986 -7.44 5.36 7.27
C GLN A 986 -7.74 3.89 6.93
N GLN A 987 -8.55 3.63 5.91
CA GLN A 987 -8.88 2.26 5.51
C GLN A 987 -7.63 1.46 5.14
N ARG A 988 -6.74 2.04 4.32
CA ARG A 988 -5.49 1.36 3.90
C ARG A 988 -4.56 1.02 5.07
N VAL A 989 -4.41 1.92 6.03
CA VAL A 989 -3.60 1.66 7.24
C VAL A 989 -4.22 0.56 8.08
N PHE A 990 -5.54 0.61 8.31
CA PHE A 990 -6.21 -0.34 9.20
C PHE A 990 -6.43 -1.73 8.58
N TYR A 991 -6.45 -1.87 7.24
CA TYR A 991 -6.35 -3.18 6.59
C TYR A 991 -5.11 -3.97 7.03
N ARG A 992 -4.02 -3.27 7.39
CA ARG A 992 -2.76 -3.87 7.86
C ARG A 992 -2.64 -3.94 9.38
N PHE A 993 -3.60 -3.39 10.13
CA PHE A 993 -3.57 -3.35 11.59
C PHE A 993 -3.45 -4.74 12.20
N GLY A 994 -4.14 -5.72 11.63
CA GLY A 994 -4.07 -7.11 12.06
C GLY A 994 -2.65 -7.69 11.98
N ASP A 995 -1.92 -7.36 10.92
CA ASP A 995 -0.55 -7.83 10.72
C ASP A 995 0.43 -7.15 11.69
N PHE A 996 0.32 -5.83 11.85
CA PHE A 996 1.10 -5.08 12.84
C PHE A 996 0.86 -5.57 14.27
N PHE A 997 -0.39 -5.89 14.60
CA PHE A 997 -0.74 -6.44 15.90
C PHE A 997 -0.12 -7.82 16.13
N LYS A 998 -0.23 -8.73 15.15
CA LYS A 998 0.38 -10.08 15.22
C LYS A 998 1.89 -9.99 15.40
N GLU A 999 2.52 -9.03 14.74
CA GLU A 999 3.94 -8.78 14.82
C GLU A 999 4.37 -8.28 16.20
N ALA A 1000 3.74 -7.21 16.70
CA ALA A 1000 4.10 -6.62 17.99
C ALA A 1000 3.71 -7.50 19.20
N TYR A 1001 2.56 -8.18 19.13
CA TYR A 1001 2.05 -9.06 20.19
C TYR A 1001 2.38 -10.53 19.90
N ASN A 1002 3.68 -10.82 19.75
CA ASN A 1002 4.17 -12.16 19.44
C ASN A 1002 4.48 -12.99 20.71
N PRO A 1003 4.41 -14.33 20.66
CA PRO A 1003 4.75 -15.20 21.79
C PRO A 1003 6.19 -15.05 22.29
N SER A 1004 7.08 -14.55 21.43
CA SER A 1004 8.50 -14.40 21.69
C SER A 1004 8.78 -13.33 22.76
N LEU A 1005 8.06 -12.22 22.72
CA LEU A 1005 8.16 -11.13 23.67
C LEU A 1005 7.69 -11.53 25.09
N PHE A 1006 6.58 -12.28 25.17
CA PHE A 1006 5.94 -12.66 26.43
C PHE A 1006 6.60 -13.84 27.15
N ALA A 1007 7.49 -14.56 26.47
CA ALA A 1007 8.29 -15.61 27.09
C ALA A 1007 9.61 -15.09 27.69
N LYS A 1008 10.10 -13.91 27.26
CA LYS A 1008 11.33 -13.29 27.79
C LYS A 1008 11.05 -12.30 28.93
N ARG A 1009 9.87 -11.66 28.93
CA ARG A 1009 9.51 -10.62 29.91
C ARG A 1009 8.21 -10.95 30.66
N PRO A 1010 8.09 -10.56 31.95
CA PRO A 1010 6.81 -10.67 32.65
C PRO A 1010 5.75 -9.80 31.94
N PRO A 1011 4.45 -10.17 31.97
CA PRO A 1011 3.40 -9.43 31.26
C PRO A 1011 3.32 -7.94 31.57
N ARG A 1012 3.75 -7.52 32.78
CA ARG A 1012 3.83 -6.11 33.17
C ARG A 1012 4.83 -5.29 32.35
N GLU A 1013 5.82 -5.94 31.75
CA GLU A 1013 6.86 -5.32 30.91
C GLU A 1013 6.66 -5.65 29.42
N ALA A 1014 6.16 -6.85 29.11
CA ALA A 1014 5.88 -7.28 27.73
C ALA A 1014 4.72 -6.48 27.10
N LEU A 1015 3.63 -6.24 27.84
CA LEU A 1015 2.44 -5.54 27.31
C LEU A 1015 2.72 -4.07 26.93
N PRO A 1016 3.40 -3.26 27.76
CA PRO A 1016 3.80 -1.92 27.36
C PRO A 1016 4.77 -1.90 26.16
N ALA A 1017 5.70 -2.86 26.09
CA ALA A 1017 6.64 -2.97 24.98
C ALA A 1017 5.93 -3.30 23.65
N ALA A 1018 5.03 -4.29 23.65
CA ALA A 1018 4.22 -4.66 22.49
C ALA A 1018 3.34 -3.49 22.01
N LEU A 1019 2.74 -2.77 22.97
CA LEU A 1019 1.91 -1.61 22.64
C LEU A 1019 2.74 -0.49 22.01
N ALA A 1020 3.94 -0.21 22.54
CA ALA A 1020 4.83 0.79 21.99
C ALA A 1020 5.29 0.43 20.57
N GLU A 1021 5.59 -0.84 20.33
CA GLU A 1021 5.97 -1.37 19.01
C GLU A 1021 4.82 -1.25 17.99
N LEU A 1022 3.62 -1.71 18.33
CA LEU A 1022 2.41 -1.54 17.50
C LEU A 1022 2.14 -0.07 17.17
N THR A 1023 2.22 0.79 18.18
CA THR A 1023 2.03 2.24 18.01
C THR A 1023 3.08 2.79 17.04
N GLY A 1024 4.34 2.36 17.17
CA GLY A 1024 5.42 2.73 16.26
C GLY A 1024 5.18 2.33 14.81
N MET A 1025 4.70 1.10 14.57
CA MET A 1025 4.34 0.62 13.22
C MET A 1025 3.18 1.43 12.61
N LEU A 1026 2.13 1.71 13.38
CA LEU A 1026 1.00 2.51 12.91
C LEU A 1026 1.37 3.96 12.63
N VAL A 1027 2.15 4.59 13.52
CA VAL A 1027 2.71 5.93 13.31
C VAL A 1027 3.48 5.97 11.99
N PHE A 1028 4.35 4.99 11.79
CA PHE A 1028 5.16 4.92 10.59
C PHE A 1028 4.31 4.78 9.32
N ASP A 1029 3.37 3.83 9.28
CA ASP A 1029 2.54 3.59 8.08
C ASP A 1029 1.63 4.79 7.74
N LEU A 1030 1.04 5.45 8.77
CA LEU A 1030 0.28 6.68 8.59
C LEU A 1030 1.12 7.82 7.99
N GLN A 1031 2.34 8.01 8.49
CA GLN A 1031 3.23 9.04 7.96
C GLN A 1031 3.60 8.75 6.50
N GLN A 1032 3.84 7.49 6.13
CA GLN A 1032 4.15 7.15 4.74
C GLN A 1032 2.96 7.37 3.79
N GLU A 1033 1.75 6.97 4.21
CA GLU A 1033 0.53 7.21 3.43
C GLU A 1033 0.25 8.72 3.24
N LEU A 1034 0.53 9.54 4.25
CA LEU A 1034 0.39 10.99 4.16
C LEU A 1034 1.46 11.62 3.25
N ARG A 1035 2.71 11.16 3.30
CA ARG A 1035 3.76 11.62 2.34
C ARG A 1035 3.36 11.31 0.90
N ALA A 1036 2.89 10.09 0.64
CA ALA A 1036 2.42 9.70 -0.69
C ALA A 1036 1.21 10.55 -1.12
N THR A 1037 0.26 10.79 -0.23
CA THR A 1037 -0.90 11.66 -0.46
C THR A 1037 -0.49 13.08 -0.80
N GLY A 1038 0.42 13.67 -0.02
CA GLY A 1038 0.91 15.03 -0.26
C GLY A 1038 1.64 15.17 -1.60
N LEU A 1039 2.42 14.16 -2.02
CA LEU A 1039 3.06 14.13 -3.33
C LEU A 1039 2.03 14.08 -4.47
N ARG A 1040 1.01 13.23 -4.35
CA ARG A 1040 -0.08 13.14 -5.36
C ARG A 1040 -0.84 14.44 -5.48
N LEU A 1041 -1.16 15.08 -4.35
CA LEU A 1041 -1.83 16.37 -4.30
C LEU A 1041 -0.99 17.47 -4.97
N MET A 1042 0.31 17.52 -4.69
CA MET A 1042 1.24 18.45 -5.35
C MET A 1042 1.23 18.26 -6.87
N LYS A 1043 1.35 17.02 -7.35
CA LYS A 1043 1.33 16.70 -8.79
C LYS A 1043 0.01 17.02 -9.47
N PHE A 1044 -1.11 16.79 -8.78
CA PHE A 1044 -2.42 17.21 -9.26
C PHE A 1044 -2.47 18.75 -9.43
N ALA A 1045 -2.01 19.50 -8.43
CA ALA A 1045 -2.04 20.96 -8.46
C ALA A 1045 -1.11 21.54 -9.55
N GLU A 1046 0.11 20.98 -9.73
CA GLU A 1046 1.02 21.30 -10.84
C GLU A 1046 0.34 21.10 -12.19
N ARG A 1047 -0.31 19.94 -12.40
CA ARG A 1047 -1.02 19.63 -13.66
C ARG A 1047 -2.16 20.62 -13.93
N ARG A 1048 -2.96 20.95 -12.91
CA ARG A 1048 -4.07 21.90 -13.05
C ARG A 1048 -3.60 23.32 -13.38
N LEU A 1049 -2.48 23.77 -12.81
CA LEU A 1049 -1.85 25.04 -13.19
C LEU A 1049 -1.40 25.05 -14.65
N LEU A 1050 -0.79 23.96 -15.13
CA LEU A 1050 -0.36 23.84 -16.53
C LEU A 1050 -1.54 23.79 -17.50
N ASP A 1051 -2.62 23.08 -17.16
CA ASP A 1051 -3.87 23.10 -17.94
C ASP A 1051 -4.45 24.51 -17.99
N ARG A 1052 -4.42 25.23 -16.86
CA ARG A 1052 -4.86 26.63 -16.81
C ARG A 1052 -4.01 27.54 -17.69
N PHE A 1053 -2.69 27.36 -17.71
CA PHE A 1053 -1.79 28.07 -18.63
C PHE A 1053 -2.19 27.82 -20.09
N ARG A 1054 -2.46 26.56 -20.48
CA ARG A 1054 -2.90 26.21 -21.85
C ARG A 1054 -4.23 26.89 -22.21
N GLU A 1055 -5.20 26.89 -21.30
CA GLU A 1055 -6.49 27.55 -21.53
C GLU A 1055 -6.35 29.07 -21.70
N ASP A 1056 -5.61 29.73 -20.80
CA ASP A 1056 -5.46 31.19 -20.84
C ASP A 1056 -4.64 31.63 -22.06
N THR A 1057 -3.61 30.88 -22.45
CA THR A 1057 -2.84 31.15 -23.67
C THR A 1057 -3.68 30.97 -24.93
N ASN A 1058 -4.52 29.94 -25.02
CA ASN A 1058 -5.44 29.75 -26.15
C ASN A 1058 -6.45 30.90 -26.26
N ARG A 1059 -7.06 31.32 -25.14
CA ARG A 1059 -8.01 32.45 -25.15
C ARG A 1059 -7.34 33.78 -25.48
N LEU A 1060 -6.08 33.98 -25.11
CA LEU A 1060 -5.33 35.17 -25.55
C LEU A 1060 -5.10 35.12 -27.06
N LYS A 1061 -4.70 33.97 -27.62
CA LYS A 1061 -4.55 33.79 -29.07
C LYS A 1061 -5.84 34.01 -29.86
N GLU A 1062 -7.00 33.72 -29.27
CA GLU A 1062 -8.31 34.06 -29.86
C GLU A 1062 -8.58 35.58 -29.90
N LEU A 1063 -8.05 36.34 -28.93
CA LEU A 1063 -8.16 37.81 -28.89
C LEU A 1063 -7.23 38.46 -29.91
N ASP A 1064 -5.99 37.99 -29.99
CA ASP A 1064 -5.06 38.38 -31.04
C ASP A 1064 -4.11 37.21 -31.33
N ALA A 1065 -4.04 36.80 -32.60
CA ALA A 1065 -3.23 35.68 -33.04
C ALA A 1065 -1.71 35.90 -32.85
N ASP A 1066 -1.28 37.15 -32.61
CA ASP A 1066 0.12 37.50 -32.36
C ASP A 1066 0.62 37.09 -30.98
N PHE A 1067 -0.28 36.76 -30.05
CA PHE A 1067 0.14 36.35 -28.72
C PHE A 1067 0.87 35.01 -28.74
N SER A 1068 2.07 35.01 -28.17
CA SER A 1068 2.91 33.84 -27.98
C SER A 1068 3.62 33.96 -26.64
N PHE A 1069 3.63 32.85 -25.91
CA PHE A 1069 4.05 32.80 -24.52
C PHE A 1069 5.16 31.79 -24.32
N THR A 1070 6.12 32.12 -23.45
CA THR A 1070 7.09 31.15 -22.95
C THR A 1070 6.38 30.18 -22.01
N PRO A 1071 6.72 28.87 -22.00
CA PRO A 1071 6.15 27.94 -21.04
C PRO A 1071 6.28 28.44 -19.60
N TYR A 1072 5.23 28.25 -18.81
CA TYR A 1072 5.26 28.51 -17.37
C TYR A 1072 5.78 27.25 -16.66
N GLU A 1073 6.84 27.40 -15.86
CA GLU A 1073 7.42 26.31 -15.05
C GLU A 1073 7.09 26.56 -13.58
N PRO A 1074 6.08 25.86 -13.00
CA PRO A 1074 5.76 26.02 -11.60
C PRO A 1074 6.91 25.54 -10.71
N GLU A 1075 7.16 26.24 -9.60
CA GLU A 1075 8.14 25.77 -8.60
C GLU A 1075 7.62 24.51 -7.92
N THR A 1076 8.46 23.47 -7.84
CA THR A 1076 8.10 22.24 -7.11
C THR A 1076 7.83 22.56 -5.65
N GLY A 1077 6.62 22.25 -5.19
CA GLY A 1077 6.19 22.50 -3.82
C GLY A 1077 6.94 21.61 -2.81
N ASN A 1078 7.40 22.22 -1.71
CA ASN A 1078 7.87 21.47 -0.55
C ASN A 1078 6.68 21.10 0.32
N VAL A 1079 6.13 19.92 0.09
CA VAL A 1079 5.04 19.34 0.89
C VAL A 1079 5.50 19.27 2.36
N PRO A 1080 4.69 19.70 3.33
CA PRO A 1080 5.03 19.60 4.75
C PRO A 1080 5.24 18.15 5.19
N GLU A 1081 6.25 17.90 6.01
CA GLU A 1081 6.41 16.60 6.65
C GLU A 1081 5.24 16.31 7.60
N PRO A 1082 4.62 15.12 7.53
CA PRO A 1082 3.52 14.77 8.40
C PRO A 1082 3.92 14.86 9.88
N GLY A 1083 2.98 15.28 10.72
CA GLY A 1083 3.12 15.20 12.16
C GLY A 1083 3.29 13.77 12.66
N THR A 1084 3.46 13.61 13.97
CA THR A 1084 3.47 12.29 14.59
C THR A 1084 2.14 12.10 15.33
N PRO A 1085 1.33 11.10 14.94
CA PRO A 1085 0.09 10.81 15.64
C PRO A 1085 0.34 10.29 17.05
N PHE A 1086 -0.70 10.29 17.88
CA PHE A 1086 -0.74 9.65 19.21
C PHE A 1086 0.23 10.19 20.28
N ARG A 1087 0.85 11.36 20.05
CA ARG A 1087 1.64 12.06 21.09
C ARG A 1087 0.72 12.45 22.24
N GLN A 1088 0.71 11.68 23.32
CA GLN A 1088 -0.04 11.84 24.59
C GLN A 1088 -1.30 10.98 24.78
N THR A 1089 -1.57 9.99 23.92
CA THR A 1089 -2.68 9.06 24.18
C THR A 1089 -2.19 7.82 24.94
N ASP A 1090 -2.92 7.42 25.99
CA ASP A 1090 -2.64 6.21 26.76
C ASP A 1090 -3.59 5.07 26.37
N TYR A 1091 -3.09 4.13 25.56
CA TYR A 1091 -3.81 2.92 25.16
C TYR A 1091 -3.64 1.75 26.15
N SER A 1092 -2.91 1.94 27.26
CA SER A 1092 -2.65 0.88 28.24
C SER A 1092 -3.91 0.34 28.91
N GLY A 1093 -5.05 1.03 28.78
CA GLY A 1093 -6.36 0.53 29.16
C GLY A 1093 -6.69 -0.83 28.53
N ALA A 1094 -6.28 -1.06 27.27
CA ALA A 1094 -6.45 -2.33 26.58
C ALA A 1094 -5.64 -3.47 27.24
N ASN A 1095 -4.49 -3.17 27.86
CA ASN A 1095 -3.68 -4.15 28.56
C ASN A 1095 -4.39 -4.74 29.79
N ARG A 1096 -5.46 -4.11 30.31
CA ARG A 1096 -6.29 -4.66 31.40
C ARG A 1096 -7.16 -5.84 30.95
N LEU A 1097 -7.36 -5.98 29.64
CA LEU A 1097 -8.08 -7.12 29.05
C LEU A 1097 -7.20 -8.39 29.01
N PHE A 1098 -5.89 -8.25 29.25
CA PHE A 1098 -4.98 -9.38 29.41
C PHE A 1098 -5.26 -10.14 30.71
N ARG A 1099 -5.67 -11.41 30.61
CA ARG A 1099 -5.95 -12.29 31.77
C ARG A 1099 -4.90 -13.38 32.00
N GLY A 1100 -3.79 -13.34 31.27
CA GLY A 1100 -2.69 -14.30 31.33
C GLY A 1100 -2.23 -14.74 29.94
N THR A 1101 -0.97 -15.17 29.80
CA THR A 1101 -0.37 -15.57 28.50
C THR A 1101 -1.12 -16.71 27.82
N LYS A 1102 -1.58 -17.68 28.61
CA LYS A 1102 -2.41 -18.79 28.14
C LYS A 1102 -3.77 -18.32 27.59
N ASP A 1103 -4.42 -17.37 28.26
CA ASP A 1103 -5.69 -16.80 27.79
C ASP A 1103 -5.48 -15.97 26.51
N PHE A 1104 -4.37 -15.24 26.45
CA PHE A 1104 -4.02 -14.35 25.37
C PHE A 1104 -3.69 -15.10 24.07
N PHE A 1105 -2.79 -16.09 24.12
CA PHE A 1105 -2.32 -16.82 22.94
C PHE A 1105 -3.15 -18.07 22.59
N GLU A 1106 -3.77 -18.73 23.57
CA GLU A 1106 -4.49 -20.01 23.34
C GLU A 1106 -6.02 -19.90 23.43
N ARG A 1107 -6.59 -18.79 23.94
CA ARG A 1107 -8.05 -18.65 24.18
C ARG A 1107 -8.65 -17.35 23.64
N ASN A 1108 -8.25 -16.94 22.43
CA ASN A 1108 -8.75 -15.73 21.75
C ASN A 1108 -8.66 -14.43 22.61
N GLY A 1109 -7.81 -14.39 23.64
CA GLY A 1109 -7.57 -13.17 24.41
C GLY A 1109 -6.86 -12.09 23.59
N LYS A 1110 -6.05 -12.49 22.60
CA LYS A 1110 -5.39 -11.60 21.64
C LYS A 1110 -6.40 -10.75 20.85
N GLU A 1111 -7.50 -11.34 20.36
CA GLU A 1111 -8.48 -10.63 19.53
C GLU A 1111 -9.22 -9.55 20.32
N ARG A 1112 -9.51 -9.80 21.60
CA ARG A 1112 -10.13 -8.79 22.49
C ARG A 1112 -9.23 -7.58 22.71
N VAL A 1113 -7.92 -7.81 22.83
CA VAL A 1113 -6.94 -6.73 22.96
C VAL A 1113 -6.76 -6.03 21.62
N ARG A 1114 -6.67 -6.77 20.51
CA ARG A 1114 -6.58 -6.23 19.14
C ARG A 1114 -7.75 -5.31 18.84
N GLN A 1115 -8.97 -5.80 18.98
CA GLN A 1115 -10.19 -5.04 18.71
C GLN A 1115 -10.30 -3.82 19.62
N SER A 1116 -10.00 -3.96 20.91
CA SER A 1116 -10.02 -2.83 21.84
C SER A 1116 -8.97 -1.76 21.51
N LEU A 1117 -7.79 -2.16 21.04
CA LEU A 1117 -6.78 -1.23 20.56
C LEU A 1117 -7.21 -0.57 19.25
N GLU A 1118 -7.74 -1.34 18.30
CA GLU A 1118 -8.26 -0.84 17.03
C GLU A 1118 -9.35 0.22 17.25
N GLU A 1119 -10.35 -0.06 18.08
CA GLU A 1119 -11.42 0.87 18.48
C GLU A 1119 -10.90 2.15 19.17
N GLN A 1120 -9.72 2.09 19.81
CA GLN A 1120 -9.08 3.26 20.42
C GLN A 1120 -8.22 4.05 19.41
N PHE A 1121 -7.50 3.36 18.51
CA PHE A 1121 -6.65 4.00 17.51
C PHE A 1121 -7.43 4.65 16.37
N VAL A 1122 -8.58 4.08 15.98
CA VAL A 1122 -9.44 4.61 14.90
C VAL A 1122 -9.83 6.09 15.10
N PRO A 1123 -10.47 6.49 16.24
CA PRO A 1123 -10.88 7.87 16.44
C PRO A 1123 -9.70 8.84 16.58
N ASP A 1124 -8.60 8.41 17.17
CA ASP A 1124 -7.38 9.23 17.26
C ASP A 1124 -6.70 9.41 15.89
N THR A 1125 -6.77 8.38 15.04
CA THR A 1125 -6.30 8.46 13.66
C THR A 1125 -7.18 9.41 12.86
N GLU A 1126 -8.50 9.32 12.99
CA GLU A 1126 -9.43 10.24 12.32
C GLU A 1126 -9.15 11.69 12.72
N LYS A 1127 -8.97 11.95 14.02
CA LYS A 1127 -8.59 13.28 14.52
C LYS A 1127 -7.26 13.75 13.96
N PHE A 1128 -6.23 12.88 13.95
CA PHE A 1128 -4.94 13.21 13.37
C PHE A 1128 -5.04 13.53 11.88
N LEU A 1129 -5.79 12.74 11.11
CA LEU A 1129 -6.01 12.99 9.69
C LEU A 1129 -6.76 14.30 9.44
N GLN A 1130 -7.69 14.70 10.31
CA GLN A 1130 -8.34 16.02 10.25
C GLN A 1130 -7.35 17.17 10.51
N ASP A 1131 -6.45 17.02 11.49
CA ASP A 1131 -5.41 18.02 11.77
C ASP A 1131 -4.43 18.13 10.59
N GLU A 1132 -3.97 17.00 10.04
CA GLU A 1132 -3.09 16.95 8.86
C GLU A 1132 -3.78 17.48 7.60
N GLN A 1133 -5.09 17.23 7.43
CA GLN A 1133 -5.88 17.82 6.36
C GLN A 1133 -5.83 19.34 6.40
N GLN A 1134 -5.95 19.96 7.59
CA GLN A 1134 -5.86 21.40 7.74
C GLN A 1134 -4.45 21.92 7.38
N HIS A 1135 -3.40 21.23 7.82
CA HIS A 1135 -2.02 21.60 7.48
C HIS A 1135 -1.77 21.52 5.97
N LEU A 1136 -2.15 20.42 5.32
CA LEU A 1136 -2.00 20.23 3.88
C LEU A 1136 -2.85 21.24 3.09
N ARG A 1137 -4.07 21.54 3.56
CA ARG A 1137 -4.93 22.56 2.96
C ARG A 1137 -4.27 23.94 3.01
N MET A 1138 -3.77 24.36 4.18
CA MET A 1138 -3.10 25.65 4.32
C MET A 1138 -1.87 25.77 3.42
N TRP A 1139 -1.08 24.70 3.32
CA TRP A 1139 0.07 24.66 2.42
C TRP A 1139 -0.36 24.74 0.95
N LEU A 1140 -1.38 23.96 0.56
CA LEU A 1140 -1.91 23.92 -0.79
C LEU A 1140 -2.46 25.29 -1.21
N GLU A 1141 -3.23 25.94 -0.33
CA GLU A 1141 -3.74 27.30 -0.53
C GLU A 1141 -2.60 28.28 -0.78
N GLN A 1142 -1.57 28.28 0.07
CA GLN A 1142 -0.42 29.18 -0.07
C GLN A 1142 0.38 28.93 -1.36
N TRP A 1143 0.60 27.66 -1.70
CA TRP A 1143 1.35 27.29 -2.91
C TRP A 1143 0.56 27.64 -4.17
N ILE A 1144 -0.74 27.26 -4.24
CA ILE A 1144 -1.60 27.60 -5.38
C ILE A 1144 -1.75 29.12 -5.51
N ASP A 1145 -1.96 29.86 -4.42
CA ASP A 1145 -2.05 31.32 -4.48
C ASP A 1145 -0.78 31.94 -5.08
N ARG A 1146 0.40 31.49 -4.64
CA ARG A 1146 1.69 31.97 -5.15
C ARG A 1146 1.86 31.64 -6.64
N GLU A 1147 1.63 30.39 -7.03
CA GLU A 1147 1.83 29.95 -8.41
C GLU A 1147 0.77 30.48 -9.37
N ALA A 1148 -0.49 30.59 -8.94
CA ALA A 1148 -1.55 31.19 -9.75
C ALA A 1148 -1.32 32.69 -9.97
N GLU A 1149 -0.78 33.39 -8.96
CA GLU A 1149 -0.38 34.79 -9.09
C GLU A 1149 0.87 34.94 -9.97
N GLY A 1150 1.83 34.02 -9.86
CA GLY A 1150 2.99 33.91 -10.75
C GLY A 1150 2.56 33.73 -12.21
N LEU A 1151 1.68 32.76 -12.47
CA LEU A 1151 1.08 32.51 -13.79
C LEU A 1151 0.32 33.73 -14.33
N ARG A 1152 -0.49 34.38 -13.49
CA ARG A 1152 -1.22 35.60 -13.85
C ARG A 1152 -0.26 36.71 -14.27
N HIS A 1153 0.79 36.93 -13.47
CA HIS A 1153 1.80 37.95 -13.75
C HIS A 1153 2.58 37.63 -15.02
N HIS A 1154 3.00 36.38 -15.20
CA HIS A 1154 3.67 35.87 -16.40
C HIS A 1154 2.88 36.20 -17.67
N LEU A 1155 1.61 35.76 -17.73
CA LEU A 1155 0.76 35.98 -18.90
C LEU A 1155 0.45 37.46 -19.13
N LEU A 1156 0.22 38.24 -18.06
CA LEU A 1156 -0.06 39.67 -18.17
C LEU A 1156 1.15 40.43 -18.71
N VAL A 1157 2.34 40.21 -18.15
CA VAL A 1157 3.58 40.89 -18.57
C VAL A 1157 3.89 40.56 -20.02
N GLN A 1158 3.92 39.28 -20.40
CA GLN A 1158 4.22 38.87 -21.77
C GLN A 1158 3.21 39.42 -22.79
N SER A 1159 1.92 39.47 -22.42
CA SER A 1159 0.90 40.08 -23.27
C SER A 1159 1.13 41.59 -23.46
N LEU A 1160 1.41 42.33 -22.38
CA LEU A 1160 1.67 43.77 -22.44
C LEU A 1160 2.95 44.10 -23.20
N GLU A 1161 4.00 43.31 -23.03
CA GLU A 1161 5.24 43.47 -23.77
C GLU A 1161 5.06 43.22 -25.26
N THR A 1162 4.23 42.25 -25.65
CA THR A 1162 3.90 41.99 -27.06
C THR A 1162 3.18 43.20 -27.68
N ILE A 1163 2.15 43.73 -27.01
CA ILE A 1163 1.41 44.94 -27.45
C ILE A 1163 2.34 46.14 -27.59
N GLU A 1164 3.20 46.37 -26.59
CA GLU A 1164 4.12 47.51 -26.57
C GLU A 1164 5.23 47.38 -27.61
N SER A 1165 5.64 46.16 -27.93
CA SER A 1165 6.61 45.87 -28.99
C SER A 1165 6.04 46.19 -30.37
N GLU A 1166 4.81 45.75 -30.69
CA GLU A 1166 4.15 46.13 -31.94
C GLU A 1166 3.94 47.65 -32.03
N ARG A 1167 3.51 48.28 -30.92
CA ARG A 1167 3.37 49.75 -30.82
C ARG A 1167 4.69 50.48 -31.10
N THR A 1168 5.81 49.96 -30.60
CA THR A 1168 7.14 50.53 -30.83
C THR A 1168 7.52 50.40 -32.30
N LEU A 1169 7.35 49.22 -32.90
CA LEU A 1169 7.70 48.97 -34.30
C LEU A 1169 6.84 49.80 -35.28
N LEU A 1170 5.56 50.03 -34.96
CA LEU A 1170 4.68 50.91 -35.75
C LEU A 1170 5.12 52.39 -35.68
N ASN A 1171 5.82 52.79 -34.61
CA ASN A 1171 6.27 54.17 -34.41
C ASN A 1171 7.70 54.44 -34.86
N GLU A 1172 8.58 53.45 -34.82
CA GLU A 1172 10.01 53.58 -35.09
C GLU A 1172 10.46 52.63 -36.21
N GLN A 1173 10.38 53.07 -37.46
CA GLN A 1173 10.78 52.26 -38.63
C GLN A 1173 12.23 51.78 -38.58
N GLU A 1174 13.15 52.57 -38.00
CA GLU A 1174 14.56 52.18 -37.84
C GLU A 1174 14.73 50.92 -36.97
N LYS A 1175 13.86 50.72 -35.96
CA LYS A 1175 13.86 49.50 -35.13
C LYS A 1175 13.33 48.29 -35.89
N LEU A 1176 12.30 48.48 -36.73
CA LEU A 1176 11.75 47.41 -37.57
C LEU A 1176 12.82 46.87 -38.55
N ASP A 1177 13.64 47.75 -39.14
CA ASP A 1177 14.74 47.35 -40.02
C ASP A 1177 15.84 46.58 -39.26
N SER A 1178 16.15 46.99 -38.03
CA SER A 1178 17.08 46.24 -37.16
C SER A 1178 16.55 44.84 -36.81
N TRP A 1179 15.25 44.71 -36.51
CA TRP A 1179 14.66 43.41 -36.17
C TRP A 1179 14.58 42.47 -37.37
N LYS A 1180 14.37 43.01 -38.59
CA LYS A 1180 14.48 42.25 -39.84
C LYS A 1180 15.88 41.68 -40.07
N GLN A 1181 16.92 42.46 -39.78
CA GLN A 1181 18.30 41.98 -39.86
C GLN A 1181 18.56 40.84 -38.87
N ARG A 1182 18.12 41.00 -37.60
CA ARG A 1182 18.21 39.93 -36.59
C ARG A 1182 17.43 38.67 -36.99
N TYR A 1183 16.22 38.83 -37.56
CA TYR A 1183 15.42 37.71 -38.07
C TYR A 1183 16.09 36.99 -39.25
N GLN A 1184 16.73 37.72 -40.17
CA GLN A 1184 17.50 37.12 -41.26
C GLN A 1184 18.71 36.33 -40.74
N LEU A 1185 19.40 36.83 -39.71
CA LEU A 1185 20.49 36.09 -39.06
C LEU A 1185 19.98 34.81 -38.38
N LEU A 1186 18.84 34.86 -37.69
CA LEU A 1186 18.18 33.67 -37.11
C LEU A 1186 17.78 32.64 -38.17
N GLN A 1187 17.26 33.09 -39.32
CA GLN A 1187 16.96 32.18 -40.44
C GLN A 1187 18.22 31.60 -41.07
N GLN A 1188 19.32 32.37 -41.15
CA GLN A 1188 20.60 31.86 -41.63
C GLN A 1188 21.17 30.81 -40.67
N GLU A 1189 21.13 31.04 -39.35
CA GLU A 1189 21.51 30.04 -38.33
C GLU A 1189 20.67 28.75 -38.44
N ARG A 1190 19.38 28.85 -38.77
CA ARG A 1190 18.54 27.68 -39.08
C ARG A 1190 18.91 26.98 -40.40
N MET A 1191 19.39 27.72 -41.40
CA MET A 1191 19.79 27.18 -42.71
C MET A 1191 21.23 26.65 -42.75
N ILE A 1192 22.05 26.92 -41.72
CA ILE A 1192 23.35 26.27 -41.56
C ILE A 1192 23.08 24.80 -41.19
N LYS A 1193 22.93 23.97 -42.25
CA LYS A 1193 22.64 22.52 -42.31
C LYS A 1193 21.15 22.10 -42.26
N GLN A 1194 20.37 22.46 -43.27
CA GLN A 1194 19.60 21.41 -43.96
C GLN A 1194 20.55 20.53 -44.76
#